data_AF-S0EW49-F1
#
_entry.id   AF-S0EW49-F1
#
_cell.length_a   1.000
_cell.length_b   1.000
_cell.length_c   1.000
_cell.angle_alpha   90.00
_cell.angle_beta   90.00
_cell.angle_gamma   90.00
#
_symmetry.space_group_name_H-M   'P 1'
#
loop_
_entity.id
_entity.type
_entity.pdbx_description
1 polymer ?
#
loop_
_entity_poly.entity_id
_entity_poly.type
_entity_poly.pdbx_seq_one_letter_code
_entity_poly.pdbx_strand_id
1 'polypeptide(L)'
;MRGDARGALTPIETIQPGDWVLAHDGLPHRVVRSIRRTYRGIMVGIRHSLSDETLWVTADHRILVHRRPHSLGGKADWSGIPKPLRGRSQELRKNMTLPERNLWSVLRGNGAGFAFRRQHPIGPYIADFYCREAALVVEVDGAAAHGDPAAIEHDQIRDEFLRSAGLRVVRFSAAEVLSNLEGVYTAIQDACQEQFSPEHALWLEAGELRKGDIVFCGPDRTPVRVEEVLKTFSEEEVYDLEVEGAHSFITEVCAVHNCGSGTTAYCAEKWGRRWITCDTSRVALAIARQRLMTARFDYYELRDAERGPSGGFIYETVPHITLESIAKNTEIDAIAAKYQPQIDRALADLNAALKGRPIQIHVKEGGCAGQVVDFSAPDGPTHTLPGGQVVKANELLEWEVPREIPHPAWPREAQEAYRKLYEARTKALSTGSQELREWLQTVYRLTGHRWESLSDVPDPMPPEDWPEAAQEALRRFWELKRRKRKEIDESIQCNAPQETLYDRPKVVRGVVRVSGPFTVEAIPVPAVEDPAQAPVPQFEEQEAQASVSDRGGDYLTDMLNLLKQQGGVLFPGGKKMELENLRPLNLGYLHAEAEARQNGKTLRVAVSFGPQHGPVIAHQVQEAIPTARLNGYHILIFAGFAFDPEAQALIQKVPVQGLQVHFANIAPDVLVGDLLKTTRASQIFTVFGQPDVAVIPQKDGTHVVKLRGVDIYDPLTGEAHSTRGEDVAAWFLDTDYDGKTFHICQAFFPGDSEAWDKLQRALKAQIDAEAFEKMQGTISFPFQPGEHKRIAVKVIDFRGNEVVRVVNLQQKEATYHG
;
A
#
# COMPACT_ATOMS: atom_id res chain seq x y z
N MET A 1 -3.87 26.99 15.66
CA MET A 1 -4.42 28.21 16.28
C MET A 1 -4.24 28.12 17.79
N ARG A 2 -3.49 29.03 18.41
CA ARG A 2 -3.45 29.18 19.88
C ARG A 2 -4.21 30.46 20.27
N GLY A 3 -5.23 30.29 21.11
CA GLY A 3 -5.73 31.22 22.11
C GLY A 3 -5.77 32.72 21.79
N ASP A 4 -6.85 33.16 21.16
CA ASP A 4 -7.45 34.49 21.31
C ASP A 4 -8.95 34.32 20.99
N ALA A 5 -9.83 34.80 21.86
CA ALA A 5 -11.29 34.79 21.69
C ALA A 5 -11.79 35.63 20.47
N ARG A 6 -10.89 36.12 19.63
CA ARG A 6 -11.12 36.83 18.37
C ARG A 6 -10.32 36.23 17.21
N GLY A 7 -10.46 34.94 16.93
CA GLY A 7 -10.28 34.35 15.59
C GLY A 7 -9.07 34.78 14.74
N ALA A 8 -7.97 35.22 15.34
CA ALA A 8 -6.85 35.77 14.60
C ALA A 8 -6.09 34.63 13.92
N LEU A 9 -6.15 34.60 12.59
CA LEU A 9 -5.40 33.64 11.78
C LEU A 9 -3.90 33.88 12.03
N THR A 10 -3.20 32.85 12.48
CA THR A 10 -1.74 32.88 12.59
C THR A 10 -1.16 32.57 11.20
N PRO A 11 -0.32 33.45 10.62
CA PRO A 11 0.29 33.17 9.33
C PRO A 11 1.13 31.88 9.39
N ILE A 12 0.95 31.00 8.40
CA ILE A 12 1.55 29.66 8.41
C ILE A 12 3.08 29.69 8.40
N GLU A 13 3.67 30.74 7.84
CA GLU A 13 5.11 31.00 7.80
C GLU A 13 5.72 31.30 9.18
N THR A 14 4.90 31.65 10.16
CA THR A 14 5.35 31.91 11.54
C THR A 14 5.39 30.65 12.41
N ILE A 15 4.79 29.55 11.94
CA ILE A 15 4.70 28.28 12.68
C ILE A 15 6.05 27.57 12.69
N GLN A 16 6.52 27.19 13.87
CA GLN A 16 7.81 26.53 14.09
C GLN A 16 7.64 25.04 14.46
N PRO A 17 8.66 24.19 14.23
CA PRO A 17 8.71 22.87 14.83
C PRO A 17 8.48 22.92 16.35
N GLY A 18 7.61 22.05 16.85
CA GLY A 18 7.15 22.01 18.25
C GLY A 18 5.86 22.78 18.53
N ASP A 19 5.40 23.64 17.61
CA ASP A 19 4.08 24.27 17.71
C ASP A 19 2.95 23.26 17.54
N TRP A 20 1.76 23.60 18.03
CA TRP A 20 0.59 22.74 17.95
C TRP A 20 -0.39 23.23 16.89
N VAL A 21 -0.80 22.33 16.01
CA VAL A 21 -1.81 22.57 14.97
C VAL A 21 -2.86 21.47 14.99
N LEU A 22 -4.05 21.74 14.44
CA LEU A 22 -5.09 20.72 14.30
C LEU A 22 -4.89 20.04 12.96
N ALA A 23 -4.84 18.71 12.94
CA ALA A 23 -4.75 17.95 11.70
C ALA A 23 -6.14 17.59 11.16
N HIS A 24 -6.18 16.80 10.08
CA HIS A 24 -7.41 16.37 9.41
C HIS A 24 -8.27 15.38 10.23
N ASP A 25 -7.71 14.71 11.23
CA ASP A 25 -8.51 13.97 12.21
C ASP A 25 -9.18 14.93 13.24
N GLY A 26 -8.87 16.22 13.12
CA GLY A 26 -9.29 17.31 13.98
C GLY A 26 -8.81 17.16 15.42
N LEU A 27 -7.71 16.43 15.64
CA LEU A 27 -6.98 16.37 16.89
C LEU A 27 -5.79 17.35 16.86
N PRO A 28 -5.26 17.77 18.02
CA PRO A 28 -4.04 18.58 18.06
C PRO A 28 -2.80 17.70 17.86
N HIS A 29 -1.95 18.08 16.91
CA HIS A 29 -0.66 17.46 16.62
C HIS A 29 0.48 18.47 16.73
N ARG A 30 1.65 17.99 17.14
CA ARG A 30 2.87 18.80 17.10
C ARG A 30 3.40 18.89 15.68
N VAL A 31 3.82 20.08 15.29
CA VAL A 31 4.53 20.32 14.04
C VAL A 31 5.93 19.73 14.17
N VAL A 32 6.24 18.77 13.30
CA VAL A 32 7.58 18.17 13.17
C VAL A 32 8.47 19.08 12.35
N ARG A 33 7.96 19.57 11.20
CA ARG A 33 8.67 20.52 10.34
C ARG A 33 7.72 21.38 9.51
N SER A 34 8.19 22.55 9.14
CA SER A 34 7.58 23.42 8.11
C SER A 34 8.34 23.24 6.80
N ILE A 35 7.63 22.99 5.71
CA ILE A 35 8.17 22.76 4.38
C ILE A 35 7.79 23.95 3.51
N ARG A 36 8.78 24.59 2.89
CA ARG A 36 8.58 25.69 1.95
C ARG A 36 8.68 25.15 0.53
N ARG A 37 7.72 25.47 -0.33
CA ARG A 37 7.80 25.15 -1.76
C ARG A 37 7.25 26.29 -2.60
N THR A 38 7.81 26.45 -3.79
CA THR A 38 7.22 27.35 -4.81
C THR A 38 5.98 26.68 -5.39
N TYR A 39 4.85 27.37 -5.33
CA TYR A 39 3.60 26.96 -5.96
C TYR A 39 3.27 27.89 -7.10
N ARG A 40 2.90 27.31 -8.24
CA ARG A 40 2.46 28.04 -9.43
C ARG A 40 1.12 27.47 -9.87
N GLY A 41 0.04 28.17 -9.52
CA GLY A 41 -1.30 27.65 -9.72
C GLY A 41 -2.39 28.59 -9.23
N ILE A 42 -3.59 28.03 -9.07
CA ILE A 42 -4.74 28.77 -8.56
C ILE A 42 -4.69 28.75 -7.04
N MET A 43 -4.62 29.95 -6.46
CA MET A 43 -4.87 30.17 -5.05
C MET A 43 -6.35 30.47 -4.83
N VAL A 44 -6.92 29.86 -3.79
CA VAL A 44 -8.30 30.03 -3.37
C VAL A 44 -8.31 30.85 -2.09
N GLY A 45 -8.91 32.03 -2.15
CA GLY A 45 -9.12 32.92 -1.02
C GLY A 45 -10.49 32.68 -0.42
N ILE A 46 -10.56 32.37 0.87
CA ILE A 46 -11.79 32.05 1.59
C ILE A 46 -12.06 33.17 2.59
N ARG A 47 -13.20 33.86 2.43
CA ARG A 47 -13.72 34.80 3.43
C ARG A 47 -14.92 34.17 4.14
N HIS A 48 -14.94 34.23 5.47
CA HIS A 48 -15.99 33.65 6.29
C HIS A 48 -16.44 34.60 7.39
N SER A 49 -17.62 34.36 7.96
CA SER A 49 -18.31 35.29 8.86
C SER A 49 -17.65 35.58 10.23
N LEU A 50 -16.52 34.95 10.54
CA LEU A 50 -15.80 35.14 11.81
C LEU A 50 -14.49 35.94 11.65
N SER A 51 -14.10 36.27 10.41
CA SER A 51 -12.88 37.02 10.13
C SER A 51 -13.05 37.84 8.86
N ASP A 52 -12.63 39.11 8.92
CA ASP A 52 -12.56 39.98 7.74
C ASP A 52 -11.34 39.66 6.85
N GLU A 53 -10.37 38.89 7.38
CA GLU A 53 -9.19 38.45 6.65
C GLU A 53 -9.51 37.34 5.66
N THR A 54 -8.80 37.34 4.52
CA THR A 54 -8.96 36.29 3.49
C THR A 54 -7.93 35.19 3.73
N LEU A 55 -8.41 33.98 4.00
CA LEU A 55 -7.55 32.80 4.12
C LEU A 55 -7.19 32.29 2.71
N TRP A 56 -5.93 32.37 2.34
CA TRP A 56 -5.44 31.86 1.06
C TRP A 56 -4.89 30.44 1.21
N VAL A 57 -5.36 29.53 0.35
CA VAL A 57 -4.90 28.15 0.26
C VAL A 57 -4.70 27.75 -1.20
N THR A 58 -3.92 26.72 -1.46
CA THR A 58 -3.81 26.14 -2.81
C THR A 58 -5.11 25.45 -3.20
N ALA A 59 -5.42 25.39 -4.50
CA ALA A 59 -6.68 24.80 -4.97
C ALA A 59 -6.86 23.31 -4.60
N ASP A 60 -5.76 22.56 -4.45
CA ASP A 60 -5.73 21.15 -4.06
C ASP A 60 -5.80 20.93 -2.54
N HIS A 61 -5.78 22.01 -1.73
CA HIS A 61 -5.86 21.89 -0.28
C HIS A 61 -7.22 21.30 0.14
N ARG A 62 -7.21 20.25 0.95
CA ARG A 62 -8.44 19.62 1.42
C ARG A 62 -9.00 20.35 2.64
N ILE A 63 -10.29 20.68 2.57
CA ILE A 63 -11.05 21.36 3.62
C ILE A 63 -12.22 20.47 4.02
N LEU A 64 -12.51 20.39 5.32
CA LEU A 64 -13.69 19.71 5.82
C LEU A 64 -14.91 20.62 5.60
N VAL A 65 -15.90 20.15 4.86
CA VAL A 65 -17.02 20.95 4.36
C VAL A 65 -18.34 20.20 4.52
N HIS A 66 -19.38 20.92 4.92
CA HIS A 66 -20.77 20.55 4.65
C HIS A 66 -21.27 21.32 3.42
N ARG A 67 -21.52 20.60 2.33
CA ARG A 67 -21.95 21.19 1.07
C ARG A 67 -23.41 21.60 1.17
N ARG A 68 -23.69 22.85 0.84
CA ARG A 68 -25.08 23.31 0.78
C ARG A 68 -25.73 22.87 -0.54
N PRO A 69 -27.00 22.43 -0.53
CA PRO A 69 -27.77 22.28 -1.77
C PRO A 69 -27.85 23.63 -2.51
N HIS A 70 -27.19 23.71 -3.66
CA HIS A 70 -27.18 24.93 -4.48
C HIS A 70 -28.40 25.02 -5.41
N SER A 71 -29.05 23.89 -5.70
CA SER A 71 -30.27 23.79 -6.49
C SER A 71 -31.17 22.75 -5.84
N LEU A 72 -32.46 23.07 -5.72
CA LEU A 72 -33.50 22.14 -5.27
C LEU A 72 -34.27 21.59 -6.49
N GLY A 73 -33.57 21.29 -7.58
CA GLY A 73 -34.19 20.92 -8.87
C GLY A 73 -34.75 22.10 -9.69
N GLY A 74 -34.35 23.33 -9.37
CA GLY A 74 -34.74 24.56 -10.07
C GLY A 74 -33.82 25.73 -9.75
N LYS A 75 -33.80 26.76 -10.61
CA LYS A 75 -33.02 27.99 -10.39
C LYS A 75 -33.68 28.88 -9.32
N ALA A 76 -32.95 29.88 -8.84
CA ALA A 76 -33.41 30.81 -7.80
C ALA A 76 -34.69 31.60 -8.16
N ASP A 77 -34.97 31.79 -9.45
CA ASP A 77 -36.19 32.39 -10.00
C ASP A 77 -37.36 31.40 -10.13
N TRP A 78 -37.19 30.19 -9.58
CA TRP A 78 -38.12 29.07 -9.66
C TRP A 78 -38.30 28.50 -11.07
N SER A 79 -37.47 28.87 -12.05
CA SER A 79 -37.41 28.18 -13.34
C SER A 79 -36.86 26.76 -13.15
N GLY A 80 -37.45 25.76 -13.79
CA GLY A 80 -37.15 24.34 -13.57
C GLY A 80 -38.12 23.62 -12.61
N ILE A 81 -38.88 24.36 -11.78
CA ILE A 81 -39.99 23.77 -11.02
C ILE A 81 -41.27 23.81 -11.87
N PRO A 82 -41.93 22.67 -12.14
CA PRO A 82 -43.17 22.63 -12.90
C PRO A 82 -44.23 23.63 -12.38
N LYS A 83 -44.77 24.47 -13.28
CA LYS A 83 -45.80 25.47 -12.95
C LYS A 83 -46.99 24.91 -12.14
N PRO A 84 -47.51 23.69 -12.41
CA PRO A 84 -48.62 23.11 -11.65
C PRO A 84 -48.30 22.89 -10.16
N LEU A 85 -47.04 22.61 -9.80
CA LEU A 85 -46.63 22.35 -8.42
C LEU A 85 -46.69 23.59 -7.54
N ARG A 86 -46.53 24.79 -8.11
CA ARG A 86 -46.68 26.03 -7.33
C ARG A 86 -48.12 26.22 -6.85
N GLY A 87 -49.09 25.92 -7.70
CA GLY A 87 -50.52 25.96 -7.34
C GLY A 87 -50.86 24.89 -6.29
N ARG A 88 -50.42 23.65 -6.52
CA ARG A 88 -50.63 22.53 -5.60
C ARG A 88 -50.00 22.79 -4.22
N SER A 89 -48.79 23.33 -4.17
CA SER A 89 -48.12 23.71 -2.92
C SER A 89 -48.90 24.76 -2.13
N GLN A 90 -49.50 25.76 -2.80
CA GLN A 90 -50.35 26.74 -2.12
C GLN A 90 -51.63 26.12 -1.56
N GLU A 91 -52.22 25.17 -2.28
CA GLU A 91 -53.40 24.44 -1.85
C GLU A 91 -53.11 23.55 -0.63
N LEU A 92 -52.02 22.77 -0.67
CA LEU A 92 -51.56 21.93 0.45
C LEU A 92 -51.27 22.77 1.70
N ARG A 93 -50.72 23.99 1.55
CA ARG A 93 -50.57 24.92 2.69
C ARG A 93 -51.90 25.35 3.30
N LYS A 94 -52.98 25.43 2.53
CA LYS A 94 -54.32 25.74 3.06
C LYS A 94 -54.96 24.52 3.72
N ASN A 95 -54.72 23.34 3.14
CA ASN A 95 -55.40 22.10 3.47
C ASN A 95 -54.47 21.06 4.14
N MET A 96 -53.58 21.48 5.04
CA MET A 96 -52.70 20.55 5.78
C MET A 96 -53.52 19.57 6.62
N THR A 97 -53.04 18.32 6.67
CA THR A 97 -53.60 17.27 7.52
C THR A 97 -53.44 17.61 9.01
N LEU A 98 -54.18 16.92 9.88
CA LEU A 98 -54.09 17.13 11.33
C LEU A 98 -52.66 16.85 11.87
N PRO A 99 -51.99 15.74 11.51
CA PRO A 99 -50.59 15.52 11.86
C PRO A 99 -49.66 16.65 11.40
N GLU A 100 -49.72 17.05 10.13
CA GLU A 100 -48.90 18.16 9.60
C GLU A 100 -49.15 19.48 10.35
N ARG A 101 -50.41 19.78 10.70
CA ARG A 101 -50.75 20.99 11.44
C ARG A 101 -50.16 20.99 12.85
N ASN A 102 -50.19 19.84 13.53
CA ASN A 102 -49.59 19.68 14.85
C ASN A 102 -48.07 19.85 14.77
N LEU A 103 -47.42 19.21 13.79
CA LEU A 103 -45.98 19.36 13.59
C LEU A 103 -45.58 20.79 13.19
N TRP A 104 -46.36 21.44 12.33
CA TRP A 104 -46.12 22.84 11.96
C TRP A 104 -46.24 23.80 13.16
N SER A 105 -47.09 23.48 14.14
CA SER A 105 -47.28 24.33 15.32
C SER A 105 -46.02 24.47 16.17
N VAL A 106 -45.17 23.43 16.18
CA VAL A 106 -43.89 23.40 16.92
C VAL A 106 -42.68 23.82 16.06
N LEU A 107 -42.72 23.61 14.74
CA LEU A 107 -41.63 24.00 13.83
C LEU A 107 -41.67 25.48 13.40
N ARG A 108 -42.83 26.12 13.44
CA ARG A 108 -42.98 27.52 13.00
C ARG A 108 -42.20 28.49 13.90
N GLY A 109 -41.75 29.62 13.33
CA GLY A 109 -41.16 30.71 14.12
C GLY A 109 -39.79 30.39 14.72
N ASN A 110 -39.03 29.49 14.08
CA ASN A 110 -37.73 29.01 14.56
C ASN A 110 -37.81 28.17 15.85
N GLY A 111 -38.95 27.49 16.09
CA GLY A 111 -39.19 26.72 17.31
C GLY A 111 -38.10 25.68 17.60
N ALA A 112 -37.61 25.00 16.56
CA ALA A 112 -36.52 24.03 16.63
C ALA A 112 -35.09 24.64 16.53
N GLY A 113 -34.95 25.96 16.64
CA GLY A 113 -33.69 26.67 16.38
C GLY A 113 -33.35 26.84 14.89
N PHE A 114 -34.11 26.19 13.99
CA PHE A 114 -33.94 26.25 12.54
C PHE A 114 -35.19 26.73 11.81
N ALA A 115 -35.00 27.41 10.68
CA ALA A 115 -36.09 27.97 9.88
C ALA A 115 -36.70 26.95 8.90
N PHE A 116 -37.90 26.45 9.23
CA PHE A 116 -38.65 25.52 8.39
C PHE A 116 -39.64 26.21 7.44
N ARG A 117 -39.80 25.63 6.25
CA ARG A 117 -40.83 25.92 5.26
C ARG A 117 -41.75 24.72 5.13
N ARG A 118 -43.05 24.94 5.08
CA ARG A 118 -44.05 23.89 4.85
C ARG A 118 -44.47 23.77 3.39
N GLN A 119 -44.75 22.54 2.96
CA GLN A 119 -45.23 22.18 1.62
C GLN A 119 -44.34 22.81 0.55
N HIS A 120 -43.03 22.54 0.62
CA HIS A 120 -42.00 23.20 -0.19
C HIS A 120 -41.74 22.43 -1.49
N PRO A 121 -41.89 23.06 -2.67
CA PRO A 121 -41.53 22.41 -3.93
C PRO A 121 -40.02 22.16 -4.03
N ILE A 122 -39.64 20.93 -4.37
CA ILE A 122 -38.26 20.48 -4.60
C ILE A 122 -38.29 19.62 -5.87
N GLY A 123 -37.79 20.17 -6.98
CA GLY A 123 -37.86 19.54 -8.29
C GLY A 123 -39.29 19.18 -8.69
N PRO A 124 -39.58 17.92 -9.05
CA PRO A 124 -40.93 17.46 -9.37
C PRO A 124 -41.79 17.13 -8.14
N TYR A 125 -41.26 17.25 -6.91
CA TYR A 125 -41.94 16.86 -5.67
C TYR A 125 -42.28 18.04 -4.76
N ILE A 126 -43.13 17.80 -3.77
CA ILE A 126 -43.45 18.75 -2.69
C ILE A 126 -43.15 18.03 -1.38
N ALA A 127 -42.23 18.60 -0.60
CA ALA A 127 -41.88 18.14 0.73
C ALA A 127 -42.82 18.74 1.79
N ASP A 128 -43.29 17.96 2.75
CA ASP A 128 -44.19 18.47 3.80
C ASP A 128 -43.52 19.57 4.64
N PHE A 129 -42.27 19.36 5.05
CA PHE A 129 -41.43 20.41 5.62
C PHE A 129 -40.01 20.36 5.07
N TYR A 130 -39.40 21.55 4.95
CA TYR A 130 -38.04 21.73 4.46
C TYR A 130 -37.30 22.79 5.27
N CYS A 131 -36.16 22.42 5.84
CA CYS A 131 -35.21 23.33 6.45
C CYS A 131 -34.06 23.60 5.47
N ARG A 132 -33.93 24.87 5.06
CA ARG A 132 -32.89 25.28 4.11
C ARG A 132 -31.49 25.29 4.71
N GLU A 133 -31.39 25.56 6.00
CA GLU A 133 -30.11 25.68 6.70
C GLU A 133 -29.48 24.31 6.92
N ALA A 134 -30.27 23.32 7.33
CA ALA A 134 -29.83 21.96 7.59
C ALA A 134 -30.00 21.01 6.39
N ALA A 135 -30.36 21.51 5.20
CA ALA A 135 -30.64 20.67 4.03
C ALA A 135 -31.60 19.49 4.31
N LEU A 136 -32.57 19.67 5.22
CA LEU A 136 -33.40 18.61 5.77
C LEU A 136 -34.83 18.69 5.24
N VAL A 137 -35.34 17.58 4.73
CA VAL A 137 -36.74 17.33 4.39
C VAL A 137 -37.36 16.46 5.48
N VAL A 138 -38.55 16.85 5.95
CA VAL A 138 -39.37 16.07 6.88
C VAL A 138 -40.68 15.75 6.18
N GLU A 139 -41.00 14.47 6.05
CA GLU A 139 -42.27 13.99 5.48
C GLU A 139 -43.14 13.37 6.57
N VAL A 140 -44.45 13.61 6.50
CA VAL A 140 -45.44 13.03 7.41
C VAL A 140 -46.28 12.03 6.65
N ASP A 141 -45.91 10.74 6.77
CA ASP A 141 -46.58 9.68 6.03
C ASP A 141 -47.97 9.39 6.63
N GLY A 142 -49.02 9.68 5.87
CA GLY A 142 -50.33 9.09 6.09
C GLY A 142 -50.30 7.64 5.63
N ALA A 143 -50.73 6.69 6.47
CA ALA A 143 -50.67 5.27 6.20
C ALA A 143 -51.18 4.88 4.79
N ALA A 144 -50.25 4.63 3.85
CA ALA A 144 -50.49 3.90 2.60
C ALA A 144 -49.17 3.61 1.86
N ALA A 145 -48.57 2.46 2.15
CA ALA A 145 -47.78 1.71 1.16
C ALA A 145 -48.08 0.21 1.36
N HIS A 146 -49.35 -0.18 1.18
CA HIS A 146 -49.71 -1.59 1.11
C HIS A 146 -49.39 -2.11 -0.29
N GLY A 147 -48.15 -2.56 -0.47
CA GLY A 147 -47.79 -3.66 -1.37
C GLY A 147 -47.95 -3.47 -2.89
N ASP A 148 -48.23 -2.27 -3.40
CA ASP A 148 -48.22 -1.99 -4.84
C ASP A 148 -46.78 -1.73 -5.32
N PRO A 149 -46.20 -2.59 -6.18
CA PRO A 149 -44.84 -2.42 -6.71
C PRO A 149 -44.61 -1.06 -7.38
N ALA A 150 -45.62 -0.49 -8.04
CA ALA A 150 -45.51 0.80 -8.72
C ALA A 150 -45.41 1.98 -7.73
N ALA A 151 -46.07 1.88 -6.58
CA ALA A 151 -45.98 2.89 -5.52
C ALA A 151 -44.61 2.84 -4.82
N ILE A 152 -44.07 1.62 -4.60
CA ILE A 152 -42.74 1.41 -4.03
C ILE A 152 -41.65 1.98 -4.96
N GLU A 153 -41.75 1.71 -6.26
CA GLU A 153 -40.81 2.23 -7.26
C GLU A 153 -40.87 3.77 -7.34
N HIS A 154 -42.07 4.36 -7.31
CA HIS A 154 -42.23 5.81 -7.31
C HIS A 154 -41.64 6.50 -6.07
N ASP A 155 -41.82 5.91 -4.88
CA ASP A 155 -41.24 6.43 -3.63
C ASP A 155 -39.72 6.28 -3.59
N GLN A 156 -39.18 5.19 -4.15
CA GLN A 156 -37.74 5.02 -4.32
C GLN A 156 -37.13 6.09 -5.25
N ILE A 157 -37.76 6.34 -6.41
CA ILE A 157 -37.32 7.39 -7.35
C ILE A 157 -37.38 8.77 -6.68
N ARG A 158 -38.42 9.03 -5.88
CA ARG A 158 -38.54 10.29 -5.10
C ARG A 158 -37.39 10.44 -4.10
N ASP A 159 -37.07 9.41 -3.35
CA ASP A 159 -35.99 9.45 -2.36
C ASP A 159 -34.63 9.63 -3.00
N GLU A 160 -34.38 8.92 -4.09
CA GLU A 160 -33.14 9.03 -4.85
C GLU A 160 -32.97 10.43 -5.43
N PHE A 161 -34.06 11.04 -5.92
CA PHE A 161 -34.05 12.43 -6.36
C PHE A 161 -33.71 13.41 -5.21
N LEU A 162 -34.33 13.27 -4.04
CA LEU A 162 -34.07 14.17 -2.91
C LEU A 162 -32.63 14.02 -2.40
N ARG A 163 -32.11 12.79 -2.32
CA ARG A 163 -30.72 12.50 -1.94
C ARG A 163 -29.73 13.05 -2.97
N SER A 164 -29.98 12.87 -4.25
CA SER A 164 -29.11 13.41 -5.31
C SER A 164 -29.12 14.95 -5.36
N ALA A 165 -30.17 15.59 -4.86
CA ALA A 165 -30.21 17.05 -4.63
C ALA A 165 -29.43 17.49 -3.38
N GLY A 166 -28.81 16.57 -2.64
CA GLY A 166 -28.03 16.82 -1.43
C GLY A 166 -28.92 17.03 -0.18
N LEU A 167 -30.12 16.46 -0.17
CA LEU A 167 -31.07 16.61 0.93
C LEU A 167 -31.13 15.34 1.79
N ARG A 168 -31.16 15.53 3.11
CA ARG A 168 -31.52 14.47 4.06
C ARG A 168 -33.03 14.41 4.18
N VAL A 169 -33.60 13.20 4.14
CA VAL A 169 -35.05 12.98 4.30
C VAL A 169 -35.29 12.20 5.60
N VAL A 170 -36.14 12.71 6.47
CA VAL A 170 -36.66 11.98 7.64
C VAL A 170 -38.17 11.84 7.52
N ARG A 171 -38.69 10.66 7.87
CA ARG A 171 -40.12 10.34 7.75
C ARG A 171 -40.69 9.97 9.11
N PHE A 172 -41.88 10.50 9.40
CA PHE A 172 -42.63 10.15 10.60
C PHE A 172 -44.02 9.71 10.21
N SER A 173 -44.52 8.64 10.83
CA SER A 173 -45.89 8.22 10.57
C SER A 173 -46.90 9.21 11.16
N ALA A 174 -48.05 9.37 10.52
CA ALA A 174 -49.14 10.17 11.05
C ALA A 174 -49.53 9.76 12.49
N ALA A 175 -49.48 8.46 12.79
CA ALA A 175 -49.75 7.95 14.13
C ALA A 175 -48.70 8.42 15.16
N GLU A 176 -47.43 8.42 14.79
CA GLU A 176 -46.31 8.88 15.63
C GLU A 176 -46.38 10.38 15.89
N VAL A 177 -46.67 11.20 14.87
CA VAL A 177 -46.84 12.65 15.05
C VAL A 177 -48.01 12.98 15.98
N LEU A 178 -49.09 12.19 15.95
CA LEU A 178 -50.25 12.40 16.81
C LEU A 178 -50.04 11.87 18.24
N SER A 179 -49.28 10.79 18.42
CA SER A 179 -49.09 10.13 19.73
C SER A 179 -47.83 10.57 20.47
N ASN A 180 -46.79 11.03 19.76
CA ASN A 180 -45.49 11.38 20.32
C ASN A 180 -44.87 12.62 19.62
N LEU A 181 -45.59 13.75 19.65
CA LEU A 181 -45.13 14.98 19.00
C LEU A 181 -43.79 15.51 19.54
N GLU A 182 -43.54 15.36 20.85
CA GLU A 182 -42.30 15.81 21.50
C GLU A 182 -41.09 14.98 21.03
N GLY A 183 -41.23 13.66 20.92
CA GLY A 183 -40.20 12.79 20.38
C GLY A 183 -39.89 13.10 18.91
N VAL A 184 -40.92 13.30 18.08
CA VAL A 184 -40.75 13.72 16.68
C VAL A 184 -40.03 15.06 16.57
N TYR A 185 -40.43 16.04 17.39
CA TYR A 185 -39.77 17.35 17.44
C TYR A 185 -38.28 17.24 17.79
N THR A 186 -37.95 16.46 18.82
CA THR A 186 -36.57 16.23 19.26
C THR A 186 -35.75 15.56 18.15
N ALA A 187 -36.29 14.52 17.52
CA ALA A 187 -35.64 13.83 16.41
C ALA A 187 -35.36 14.76 15.22
N ILE A 188 -36.27 15.71 14.91
CA ILE A 188 -36.05 16.71 13.87
C ILE A 188 -34.95 17.70 14.28
N GLN A 189 -34.94 18.14 15.54
CA GLN A 189 -33.91 19.05 16.06
C GLN A 189 -32.53 18.39 16.00
N ASP A 190 -32.40 17.14 16.44
CA ASP A 190 -31.16 16.37 16.40
C ASP A 190 -30.72 16.16 14.94
N ALA A 191 -31.65 15.78 14.05
CA ALA A 191 -31.36 15.60 12.64
C ALA A 191 -30.86 16.90 11.97
N CYS A 192 -31.33 18.07 12.43
CA CYS A 192 -30.80 19.36 12.00
C CYS A 192 -29.41 19.64 12.57
N GLN A 193 -29.18 19.40 13.86
CA GLN A 193 -27.88 19.65 14.50
C GLN A 193 -26.78 18.75 13.95
N GLU A 194 -27.09 17.49 13.64
CA GLU A 194 -26.17 16.55 12.99
C GLU A 194 -25.60 17.08 11.66
N GLN A 195 -26.35 17.94 10.96
CA GLN A 195 -25.92 18.57 9.70
C GLN A 195 -24.92 19.71 9.90
N PHE A 196 -24.67 20.12 11.14
CA PHE A 196 -23.62 21.06 11.54
C PHE A 196 -22.53 20.36 12.34
N SER A 197 -22.57 19.03 12.42
CA SER A 197 -21.53 18.24 13.05
C SER A 197 -20.40 17.94 12.06
N PRO A 198 -19.12 18.07 12.48
CA PRO A 198 -17.97 17.69 11.67
C PRO A 198 -17.94 16.19 11.32
N GLU A 199 -18.62 15.36 12.11
CA GLU A 199 -18.71 13.89 11.95
C GLU A 199 -19.33 13.49 10.60
N HIS A 200 -20.24 14.32 10.08
CA HIS A 200 -20.95 14.07 8.82
C HIS A 200 -20.41 14.90 7.64
N ALA A 201 -19.38 15.71 7.87
CA ALA A 201 -18.80 16.56 6.85
C ALA A 201 -17.87 15.76 5.93
N LEU A 202 -17.63 16.29 4.73
CA LEU A 202 -16.77 15.65 3.73
C LEU A 202 -15.53 16.49 3.44
N TRP A 203 -14.43 15.82 3.13
CA TRP A 203 -13.22 16.48 2.64
C TRP A 203 -13.39 16.87 1.17
N LEU A 204 -13.31 18.18 0.88
CA LEU A 204 -13.35 18.74 -0.47
C LEU A 204 -12.07 19.50 -0.76
N GLU A 205 -11.63 19.49 -2.02
CA GLU A 205 -10.57 20.39 -2.48
C GLU A 205 -11.06 21.84 -2.44
N ALA A 206 -10.20 22.77 -1.99
CA ALA A 206 -10.53 24.18 -1.88
C ALA A 206 -10.97 24.78 -3.23
N GLY A 207 -10.44 24.26 -4.34
CA GLY A 207 -10.84 24.62 -5.70
C GLY A 207 -12.33 24.40 -5.99
N GLU A 208 -12.97 23.47 -5.28
CA GLU A 208 -14.40 23.17 -5.40
C GLU A 208 -15.29 23.96 -4.44
N LEU A 209 -14.71 24.69 -3.49
CA LEU A 209 -15.45 25.43 -2.48
C LEU A 209 -16.35 26.50 -3.11
N ARG A 210 -17.56 26.65 -2.57
CA ARG A 210 -18.56 27.60 -3.07
C ARG A 210 -19.03 28.51 -1.95
N LYS A 211 -19.48 29.70 -2.34
CA LYS A 211 -20.18 30.62 -1.43
C LYS A 211 -21.39 29.93 -0.80
N GLY A 212 -21.46 30.00 0.53
CA GLY A 212 -22.54 29.44 1.33
C GLY A 212 -22.30 28.00 1.82
N ASP A 213 -21.19 27.37 1.44
CA ASP A 213 -20.73 26.15 2.11
C ASP A 213 -20.38 26.42 3.57
N ILE A 214 -20.45 25.37 4.39
CA ILE A 214 -20.10 25.42 5.80
C ILE A 214 -18.74 24.76 5.97
N VAL A 215 -17.78 25.49 6.52
CA VAL A 215 -16.45 25.00 6.88
C VAL A 215 -16.29 25.00 8.39
N PHE A 216 -15.37 24.20 8.91
CA PHE A 216 -15.16 24.07 10.34
C PHE A 216 -13.86 24.77 10.75
N CYS A 217 -13.97 25.74 11.66
CA CYS A 217 -12.85 26.57 12.08
C CYS A 217 -12.52 26.36 13.56
N GLY A 218 -11.21 26.32 13.85
CA GLY A 218 -10.70 26.30 15.21
C GLY A 218 -10.77 24.93 15.92
N PRO A 219 -10.26 24.87 17.17
CA PRO A 219 -10.20 23.64 17.97
C PRO A 219 -11.57 23.06 18.29
N ASP A 220 -12.57 23.93 18.48
CA ASP A 220 -13.94 23.50 18.76
C ASP A 220 -14.71 23.11 17.50
N ARG A 221 -14.04 23.07 16.34
CA ARG A 221 -14.62 22.80 15.00
C ARG A 221 -15.92 23.60 14.82
N THR A 222 -15.85 24.90 15.06
CA THR A 222 -17.03 25.75 14.97
C THR A 222 -17.48 25.85 13.51
N PRO A 223 -18.73 25.51 13.17
CA PRO A 223 -19.23 25.64 11.81
C PRO A 223 -19.36 27.13 11.43
N VAL A 224 -18.70 27.53 10.35
CA VAL A 224 -18.74 28.91 9.83
C VAL A 224 -19.13 28.92 8.36
N ARG A 225 -19.82 29.99 7.95
CA ARG A 225 -20.30 30.12 6.59
C ARG A 225 -19.27 30.83 5.72
N VAL A 226 -19.01 30.26 4.55
CA VAL A 226 -18.19 30.88 3.50
C VAL A 226 -19.01 32.01 2.85
N GLU A 227 -18.54 33.25 2.97
CA GLU A 227 -19.21 34.44 2.44
C GLU A 227 -18.76 34.80 1.02
N GLU A 228 -17.49 34.53 0.73
CA GLU A 228 -16.86 34.79 -0.56
C GLU A 228 -15.75 33.77 -0.82
N VAL A 229 -15.62 33.36 -2.09
CA VAL A 229 -14.52 32.52 -2.58
C VAL A 229 -13.85 33.28 -3.72
N LEU A 230 -12.60 33.68 -3.51
CA LEU A 230 -11.76 34.35 -4.50
C LEU A 230 -10.85 33.32 -5.16
N LYS A 231 -10.57 33.49 -6.46
CA LYS A 231 -9.62 32.66 -7.18
C LYS A 231 -8.65 33.55 -7.92
N THR A 232 -7.35 33.37 -7.68
CA THR A 232 -6.31 34.09 -8.40
C THR A 232 -5.22 33.12 -8.84
N PHE A 233 -4.67 33.34 -10.03
CA PHE A 233 -3.44 32.65 -10.41
C PHE A 233 -2.27 33.36 -9.73
N SER A 234 -1.36 32.61 -9.15
CA SER A 234 -0.19 33.15 -8.47
C SER A 234 1.00 32.23 -8.63
N GLU A 235 2.19 32.82 -8.54
CA GLU A 235 3.46 32.14 -8.41
C GLU A 235 4.10 32.65 -7.12
N GLU A 236 3.89 31.90 -6.03
CA GLU A 236 4.25 32.31 -4.67
C GLU A 236 4.84 31.15 -3.88
N GLU A 237 5.49 31.45 -2.77
CA GLU A 237 5.94 30.43 -1.83
C GLU A 237 4.78 30.00 -0.92
N VAL A 238 4.49 28.71 -0.89
CA VAL A 238 3.50 28.11 0.01
C VAL A 238 4.19 27.24 1.05
N TYR A 239 3.51 27.05 2.17
CA TYR A 239 4.01 26.32 3.32
C TYR A 239 3.15 25.09 3.56
N ASP A 240 3.79 23.93 3.69
CA ASP A 240 3.17 22.72 4.20
C ASP A 240 3.71 22.41 5.60
N LEU A 241 2.90 21.77 6.44
CA LEU A 241 3.30 21.33 7.77
C LEU A 241 3.32 19.81 7.83
N GLU A 242 4.43 19.25 8.30
CA GLU A 242 4.46 17.86 8.75
C GLU A 242 4.14 17.83 10.24
N VAL A 243 3.20 16.98 10.64
CA VAL A 243 2.74 16.91 12.03
C VAL A 243 2.76 15.47 12.55
N GLU A 244 3.05 15.31 13.84
CA GLU A 244 3.22 14.00 14.48
C GLU A 244 1.97 13.14 14.31
N GLY A 245 2.08 11.96 13.69
CA GLY A 245 0.97 11.01 13.62
C GLY A 245 -0.16 11.39 12.65
N ALA A 246 -0.07 12.52 11.93
CA ALA A 246 -1.08 12.90 10.95
C ALA A 246 -0.46 13.60 9.72
N HIS A 247 0.09 12.83 8.77
CA HIS A 247 -0.28 12.88 7.34
C HIS A 247 0.64 12.06 6.43
N SER A 248 -0.02 11.39 5.46
CA SER A 248 0.47 10.80 4.18
C SER A 248 1.69 9.86 4.29
N PHE A 249 1.57 8.54 4.44
CA PHE A 249 1.12 7.55 3.43
C PHE A 249 0.76 6.20 4.09
N ILE A 250 0.34 6.18 5.36
CA ILE A 250 0.21 4.93 6.13
C ILE A 250 -1.27 4.54 6.24
N THR A 251 -1.88 4.13 5.14
CA THR A 251 -3.13 3.37 5.18
C THR A 251 -2.81 1.91 5.49
N GLU A 252 -3.67 1.23 6.26
CA GLU A 252 -3.56 -0.22 6.54
C GLU A 252 -3.54 -1.06 5.27
N VAL A 253 -4.26 -0.58 4.24
CA VAL A 253 -4.41 -1.23 2.95
C VAL A 253 -3.88 -0.31 1.86
N CYS A 254 -2.97 -0.83 1.03
CA CYS A 254 -2.52 -0.16 -0.20
C CYS A 254 -3.21 -0.80 -1.41
N ALA A 255 -4.07 -0.06 -2.10
CA ALA A 255 -4.59 -0.47 -3.41
C ALA A 255 -3.61 -0.03 -4.50
N VAL A 256 -3.11 -0.97 -5.30
CA VAL A 256 -2.13 -0.71 -6.35
C VAL A 256 -2.72 -1.11 -7.69
N HIS A 257 -2.99 -0.11 -8.54
CA HIS A 257 -3.39 -0.30 -9.93
C HIS A 257 -2.14 -0.34 -10.84
N ASN A 258 -2.12 -1.22 -11.85
CA ASN A 258 -1.03 -1.33 -12.85
C ASN A 258 0.35 -1.63 -12.23
N CYS A 259 0.39 -2.62 -11.35
CA CYS A 259 1.56 -3.00 -10.55
C CYS A 259 2.60 -3.81 -11.34
N GLY A 260 2.91 -3.45 -12.59
CA GLY A 260 3.61 -4.26 -13.60
C GLY A 260 4.84 -5.09 -13.18
N SER A 261 5.51 -4.78 -12.08
CA SER A 261 6.65 -5.54 -11.52
C SER A 261 6.49 -6.01 -10.05
N GLY A 262 5.35 -5.76 -9.41
CA GLY A 262 5.09 -6.10 -8.01
C GLY A 262 5.91 -5.30 -6.98
N THR A 263 6.66 -4.27 -7.39
CA THR A 263 7.49 -3.44 -6.48
C THR A 263 6.68 -2.83 -5.35
N THR A 264 5.53 -2.23 -5.68
CA THR A 264 4.70 -1.54 -4.68
C THR A 264 4.15 -2.50 -3.63
N ALA A 265 3.71 -3.69 -4.06
CA ALA A 265 3.27 -4.75 -3.15
C ALA A 265 4.41 -5.21 -2.23
N TYR A 266 5.61 -5.43 -2.79
CA TYR A 266 6.81 -5.78 -2.01
C TYR A 266 7.15 -4.70 -0.96
N CYS A 267 7.08 -3.43 -1.34
CA CYS A 267 7.32 -2.32 -0.42
C CYS A 267 6.26 -2.25 0.68
N ALA A 268 4.97 -2.42 0.34
CA ALA A 268 3.89 -2.45 1.33
C ALA A 268 4.08 -3.62 2.31
N GLU A 269 4.37 -4.81 1.78
CA GLU A 269 4.63 -6.02 2.55
C GLU A 269 5.87 -5.83 3.44
N LYS A 270 6.92 -5.14 3.01
CA LYS A 270 8.11 -4.86 3.85
C LYS A 270 7.75 -4.21 5.18
N TRP A 271 6.75 -3.32 5.18
CA TRP A 271 6.28 -2.62 6.39
C TRP A 271 5.13 -3.35 7.11
N GLY A 272 4.80 -4.59 6.72
CA GLY A 272 3.74 -5.39 7.34
C GLY A 272 2.32 -4.96 6.96
N ARG A 273 2.16 -4.10 5.94
CA ARG A 273 0.85 -3.56 5.55
C ARG A 273 0.08 -4.55 4.72
N ARG A 274 -1.26 -4.46 4.75
CA ARG A 274 -2.12 -5.16 3.80
C ARG A 274 -2.08 -4.42 2.46
N TRP A 275 -2.25 -5.14 1.37
CA TRP A 275 -2.26 -4.55 0.04
C TRP A 275 -3.10 -5.39 -0.90
N ILE A 276 -3.62 -4.74 -1.94
CA ILE A 276 -4.39 -5.35 -3.02
C ILE A 276 -3.74 -4.90 -4.31
N THR A 277 -3.32 -5.86 -5.13
CA THR A 277 -2.86 -5.60 -6.49
C THR A 277 -4.00 -5.90 -7.46
N CYS A 278 -4.38 -4.89 -8.23
CA CYS A 278 -5.32 -5.02 -9.35
C CYS A 278 -4.53 -4.80 -10.64
N ASP A 279 -4.42 -5.84 -11.45
CA ASP A 279 -3.74 -5.78 -12.74
C ASP A 279 -4.53 -6.55 -13.80
N THR A 280 -4.56 -6.04 -15.02
CA THR A 280 -5.20 -6.70 -16.16
C THR A 280 -4.27 -7.71 -16.83
N SER A 281 -2.96 -7.62 -16.58
CA SER A 281 -1.95 -8.46 -17.21
C SER A 281 -1.54 -9.65 -16.35
N ARG A 282 -1.76 -10.86 -16.87
CA ARG A 282 -1.26 -12.11 -16.25
C ARG A 282 0.27 -12.11 -16.05
N VAL A 283 1.02 -11.37 -16.87
CA VAL A 283 2.49 -11.25 -16.76
C VAL A 283 2.87 -10.45 -15.50
N ALA A 284 2.20 -9.32 -15.27
CA ALA A 284 2.43 -8.51 -14.08
C ALA A 284 2.13 -9.30 -12.79
N LEU A 285 1.06 -10.09 -12.81
CA LEU A 285 0.69 -10.95 -11.69
C LEU A 285 1.70 -12.05 -11.41
N ALA A 286 2.25 -12.70 -12.44
CA ALA A 286 3.29 -13.71 -12.29
C ALA A 286 4.58 -13.13 -11.68
N ILE A 287 5.01 -11.96 -12.14
CA ILE A 287 6.20 -11.27 -11.62
C ILE A 287 5.99 -10.84 -10.17
N ALA A 288 4.83 -10.26 -9.85
CA ALA A 288 4.48 -9.87 -8.50
C ALA A 288 4.48 -11.08 -7.55
N ARG A 289 3.84 -12.18 -7.95
CA ARG A 289 3.83 -13.45 -7.21
C ARG A 289 5.25 -13.95 -6.96
N GLN A 290 6.09 -14.04 -7.99
CA GLN A 290 7.48 -14.52 -7.84
C GLN A 290 8.27 -13.66 -6.85
N ARG A 291 8.16 -12.33 -6.97
CA ARG A 291 8.88 -11.38 -6.11
C ARG A 291 8.45 -11.50 -4.64
N LEU A 292 7.16 -11.67 -4.37
CA LEU A 292 6.63 -11.77 -3.02
C LEU A 292 6.85 -13.14 -2.37
N MET A 293 6.72 -14.22 -3.14
CA MET A 293 6.89 -15.59 -2.63
C MET A 293 8.34 -15.94 -2.28
N THR A 294 9.30 -15.23 -2.89
CA THR A 294 10.74 -15.43 -2.63
C THR A 294 11.31 -14.43 -1.63
N ALA A 295 10.51 -13.44 -1.21
CA ALA A 295 10.91 -12.41 -0.28
C ALA A 295 10.88 -12.87 1.18
N ARG A 296 11.78 -12.29 1.98
CA ARG A 296 11.75 -12.34 3.44
C ARG A 296 11.78 -10.91 3.96
N PHE A 297 11.05 -10.66 5.03
CA PHE A 297 10.92 -9.36 5.64
C PHE A 297 11.29 -9.41 7.11
N ASP A 298 11.82 -8.30 7.60
CA ASP A 298 12.03 -8.11 9.02
C ASP A 298 10.68 -7.98 9.74
N TYR A 299 10.64 -8.45 10.98
CA TYR A 299 9.55 -8.13 11.90
C TYR A 299 9.95 -6.94 12.77
N TYR A 300 9.05 -5.97 12.89
CA TYR A 300 9.29 -4.74 13.65
C TYR A 300 8.49 -4.74 14.95
N GLU A 301 9.05 -4.15 16.00
CA GLU A 301 8.30 -3.90 17.24
C GLU A 301 7.15 -2.93 16.98
N LEU A 302 5.95 -3.30 17.42
CA LEU A 302 4.74 -2.50 17.30
C LEU A 302 4.48 -1.74 18.60
N ARG A 303 4.03 -0.49 18.46
CA ARG A 303 3.62 0.34 19.60
C ARG A 303 2.30 -0.14 20.19
N ASP A 304 1.38 -0.58 19.34
CA ASP A 304 0.11 -1.20 19.72
C ASP A 304 -0.03 -2.50 18.91
N ALA A 305 0.10 -3.63 19.60
CA ALA A 305 0.10 -4.94 18.98
C ALA A 305 -1.31 -5.37 18.50
N GLU A 306 -2.38 -4.91 19.14
CA GLU A 306 -3.76 -5.29 18.80
C GLU A 306 -4.19 -4.65 17.48
N ARG A 307 -3.73 -3.43 17.22
CA ARG A 307 -3.98 -2.71 15.96
C ARG A 307 -2.99 -3.06 14.84
N GLY A 308 -1.96 -3.85 15.13
CA GLY A 308 -0.94 -4.19 14.14
C GLY A 308 -0.14 -2.95 13.68
N PRO A 309 0.36 -2.92 12.43
CA PRO A 309 1.16 -1.80 11.91
C PRO A 309 0.48 -0.43 11.93
N SER A 310 -0.86 -0.35 11.95
CA SER A 310 -1.58 0.93 12.10
C SER A 310 -1.52 1.50 13.51
N GLY A 311 -1.25 0.64 14.50
CA GLY A 311 -0.91 1.03 15.87
C GLY A 311 0.41 1.81 15.97
N GLY A 312 1.25 1.76 14.93
CA GLY A 312 2.56 2.39 14.83
C GLY A 312 3.70 1.46 15.24
N PHE A 313 4.94 1.86 14.95
CA PHE A 313 6.15 1.13 15.30
C PHE A 313 6.88 1.75 16.49
N ILE A 314 7.73 0.96 17.13
CA ILE A 314 8.76 1.46 18.05
C ILE A 314 10.02 1.72 17.24
N TYR A 315 10.55 2.93 17.30
CA TYR A 315 11.68 3.39 16.51
C TYR A 315 12.98 3.44 17.33
N GLU A 316 14.12 3.37 16.63
CA GLU A 316 15.42 3.68 17.22
C GLU A 316 15.48 5.15 17.63
N THR A 317 16.19 5.44 18.72
CA THR A 317 16.46 6.80 19.18
C THR A 317 17.96 7.05 19.18
N VAL A 318 18.35 8.26 18.77
CA VAL A 318 19.73 8.72 18.83
C VAL A 318 19.84 10.02 19.63
N PRO A 319 20.94 10.24 20.37
CA PRO A 319 21.16 11.52 21.04
C PRO A 319 21.37 12.63 19.99
N HIS A 320 20.52 13.66 20.03
CA HIS A 320 20.62 14.82 19.15
C HIS A 320 21.49 15.90 19.81
N ILE A 321 22.78 15.86 19.53
CA ILE A 321 23.77 16.76 20.14
C ILE A 321 23.86 18.05 19.32
N THR A 322 23.30 19.13 19.85
CA THR A 322 23.43 20.49 19.29
C THR A 322 24.38 21.35 20.11
N LEU A 323 24.96 22.39 19.51
CA LEU A 323 25.76 23.39 20.23
C LEU A 323 24.99 24.01 21.41
N GLU A 324 23.67 24.18 21.25
CA GLU A 324 22.80 24.68 22.32
C GLU A 324 22.66 23.69 23.48
N SER A 325 22.51 22.38 23.19
CA SER A 325 22.43 21.34 24.23
C SER A 325 23.71 21.22 25.04
N ILE A 326 24.87 21.44 24.40
CA ILE A 326 26.17 21.49 25.07
C ILE A 326 26.27 22.75 25.93
N ALA A 327 25.89 23.91 25.41
CA ALA A 327 25.96 25.18 26.13
C ALA A 327 25.04 25.25 27.36
N LYS A 328 23.89 24.55 27.33
CA LYS A 328 22.94 24.50 28.46
C LYS A 328 23.28 23.44 29.50
N ASN A 329 24.25 22.56 29.24
CA ASN A 329 24.63 21.50 30.16
C ASN A 329 25.53 22.04 31.28
N THR A 330 24.92 22.39 32.42
CA THR A 330 25.61 22.91 33.61
C THR A 330 26.61 21.93 34.24
N GLU A 331 26.53 20.63 33.92
CA GLU A 331 27.53 19.66 34.40
C GLU A 331 28.90 19.86 33.75
N ILE A 332 28.96 20.40 32.52
CA ILE A 332 30.22 20.67 31.84
C ILE A 332 31.04 21.71 32.62
N ASP A 333 30.39 22.74 33.17
CA ASP A 333 31.03 23.75 34.02
C ASP A 333 31.52 23.14 35.33
N ALA A 334 30.75 22.23 35.93
CA ALA A 334 31.16 21.51 37.14
C ALA A 334 32.38 20.59 36.88
N ILE A 335 32.40 19.88 35.74
CA ILE A 335 33.54 19.06 35.31
C ILE A 335 34.76 19.96 35.04
N ALA A 336 34.57 21.12 34.41
CA ALA A 336 35.64 22.09 34.19
C ALA A 336 36.21 22.60 35.54
N ALA A 337 35.35 22.98 36.49
CA ALA A 337 35.77 23.42 37.82
C ALA A 337 36.52 22.32 38.61
N LYS A 338 36.16 21.05 38.42
CA LYS A 338 36.84 19.89 39.03
C LYS A 338 38.24 19.66 38.46
N TYR A 339 38.40 19.75 37.14
CA TYR A 339 39.65 19.35 36.46
C TYR A 339 40.61 20.49 36.14
N GLN A 340 40.12 21.70 35.87
CA GLN A 340 40.96 22.83 35.43
C GLN A 340 42.07 23.17 36.44
N PRO A 341 41.80 23.30 37.76
CA PRO A 341 42.86 23.60 38.73
C PRO A 341 43.96 22.54 38.79
N GLN A 342 43.62 21.27 38.51
CA GLN A 342 44.58 20.17 38.47
C GLN A 342 45.43 20.19 37.19
N ILE A 343 44.82 20.56 36.06
CA ILE A 343 45.49 20.74 34.77
C ILE A 343 46.47 21.92 34.86
N ASP A 344 46.02 23.06 35.40
CA ASP A 344 46.85 24.24 35.61
C ASP A 344 48.04 23.93 36.53
N ARG A 345 47.80 23.14 37.59
CA ARG A 345 48.86 22.68 38.49
C ARG A 345 49.87 21.78 37.78
N ALA A 346 49.41 20.82 36.98
CA ALA A 346 50.29 19.94 36.21
C ALA A 346 51.11 20.71 35.17
N LEU A 347 50.53 21.74 34.54
CA LEU A 347 51.24 22.64 33.63
C LEU A 347 52.31 23.46 34.37
N ALA A 348 51.98 24.01 35.54
CA ALA A 348 52.95 24.74 36.36
C ALA A 348 54.11 23.85 36.81
N ASP A 349 53.82 22.62 37.24
CA ASP A 349 54.85 21.63 37.62
C ASP A 349 55.73 21.26 36.41
N LEU A 350 55.15 21.13 35.21
CA LEU A 350 55.88 20.88 33.97
C LEU A 350 56.82 22.04 33.61
N ASN A 351 56.30 23.27 33.59
CA ASN A 351 57.08 24.48 33.31
C ASN A 351 58.23 24.65 34.33
N ALA A 352 57.98 24.39 35.61
CA ALA A 352 59.00 24.44 36.65
C ALA A 352 60.09 23.38 36.45
N ALA A 353 59.73 22.16 36.06
CA ALA A 353 60.68 21.07 35.84
C ALA A 353 61.59 21.30 34.62
N LEU A 354 61.09 22.00 33.60
CA LEU A 354 61.84 22.34 32.38
C LEU A 354 62.68 23.62 32.51
N LYS A 355 62.34 24.51 33.45
CA LYS A 355 62.99 25.82 33.63
C LYS A 355 64.52 25.73 33.79
N GLY A 356 65.23 26.64 33.14
CA GLY A 356 66.69 26.77 33.21
C GLY A 356 67.46 25.67 32.46
N ARG A 357 66.76 24.78 31.75
CA ARG A 357 67.38 23.72 30.93
C ARG A 357 67.51 24.17 29.48
N PRO A 358 68.53 23.67 28.75
CA PRO A 358 68.71 23.94 27.32
C PRO A 358 67.70 23.15 26.48
N ILE A 359 66.41 23.30 26.76
CA ILE A 359 65.29 22.65 26.08
C ILE A 359 64.53 23.70 25.29
N GLN A 360 64.26 23.41 24.02
CA GLN A 360 63.53 24.28 23.12
C GLN A 360 62.35 23.50 22.51
N ILE A 361 61.14 24.04 22.64
CA ILE A 361 59.93 23.43 22.08
C ILE A 361 59.36 24.34 21.01
N HIS A 362 59.21 23.80 19.80
CA HIS A 362 58.61 24.53 18.69
C HIS A 362 57.08 24.46 18.76
N VAL A 363 56.45 25.62 18.84
CA VAL A 363 54.99 25.74 18.89
C VAL A 363 54.44 25.56 17.49
N LYS A 364 53.66 24.49 17.28
CA LYS A 364 53.12 24.14 15.95
C LYS A 364 51.76 24.80 15.66
N GLU A 365 50.99 25.12 16.70
CA GLU A 365 49.58 25.53 16.59
C GLU A 365 49.26 26.63 17.62
N GLY A 366 48.25 27.46 17.36
CA GLY A 366 47.79 28.52 18.27
C GLY A 366 48.38 29.91 18.00
N GLY A 367 48.14 30.86 18.91
CA GLY A 367 48.52 32.27 18.75
C GLY A 367 50.03 32.54 18.68
N CYS A 368 50.84 31.56 19.08
CA CYS A 368 52.31 31.58 19.03
C CYS A 368 52.86 30.59 17.98
N ALA A 369 52.05 30.10 17.04
CA ALA A 369 52.51 29.13 16.04
C ALA A 369 53.73 29.65 15.26
N GLY A 370 54.77 28.81 15.14
CA GLY A 370 56.06 29.15 14.54
C GLY A 370 57.08 29.75 15.51
N GLN A 371 56.70 30.02 16.76
CA GLN A 371 57.63 30.46 17.81
C GLN A 371 58.26 29.28 18.55
N VAL A 372 59.35 29.56 19.27
CA VAL A 372 60.09 28.57 20.07
C VAL A 372 60.02 28.98 21.53
N VAL A 373 59.54 28.07 22.38
CA VAL A 373 59.59 28.21 23.84
C VAL A 373 60.96 27.71 24.29
N ASP A 374 61.83 28.64 24.67
CA ASP A 374 63.17 28.35 25.18
C ASP A 374 63.20 28.45 26.70
N PHE A 375 63.34 27.30 27.36
CA PHE A 375 63.32 27.24 28.83
C PHE A 375 64.63 27.70 29.47
N SER A 376 65.70 27.92 28.68
CA SER A 376 66.97 28.47 29.15
C SER A 376 66.98 30.00 29.19
N ALA A 377 66.00 30.65 28.54
CA ALA A 377 65.89 32.10 28.50
C ALA A 377 65.52 32.70 29.88
N PRO A 378 66.05 33.89 30.23
CA PRO A 378 65.70 34.59 31.48
C PRO A 378 64.20 34.94 31.52
N ASP A 379 63.64 35.28 32.68
CA ASP A 379 62.20 35.56 32.84
C ASP A 379 61.69 36.88 32.22
N GLY A 380 62.55 37.62 31.51
CA GLY A 380 62.24 38.92 30.91
C GLY A 380 61.52 38.92 29.55
N PRO A 381 61.76 37.99 28.61
CA PRO A 381 61.11 37.98 27.31
C PRO A 381 59.65 37.54 27.42
N THR A 382 58.77 38.33 26.80
CA THR A 382 57.32 38.09 26.76
C THR A 382 56.81 38.10 25.34
N HIS A 383 55.82 37.27 25.03
CA HIS A 383 55.06 37.32 23.78
C HIS A 383 53.69 37.93 24.01
N THR A 384 53.21 38.73 23.05
CA THR A 384 51.84 39.25 23.07
C THR A 384 51.00 38.40 22.14
N LEU A 385 49.97 37.77 22.68
CA LEU A 385 49.01 36.97 21.93
C LEU A 385 48.15 37.88 21.03
N PRO A 386 47.53 37.34 19.95
CA PRO A 386 46.62 38.12 19.08
C PRO A 386 45.47 38.83 19.81
N GLY A 387 45.07 38.35 20.99
CA GLY A 387 44.08 38.97 21.87
C GLY A 387 44.63 40.06 22.81
N GLY A 388 45.90 40.47 22.68
CA GLY A 388 46.54 41.51 23.50
C GLY A 388 47.09 41.05 24.85
N GLN A 389 46.90 39.78 25.22
CA GLN A 389 47.44 39.22 26.47
C GLN A 389 48.96 39.00 26.36
N VAL A 390 49.70 39.45 27.37
CA VAL A 390 51.15 39.26 27.48
C VAL A 390 51.44 37.99 28.26
N VAL A 391 52.19 37.06 27.66
CA VAL A 391 52.59 35.77 28.21
C VAL A 391 54.12 35.66 28.24
N LYS A 392 54.68 34.85 29.14
CA LYS A 392 56.13 34.63 29.19
C LYS A 392 56.58 33.78 28.01
N ALA A 393 57.74 34.11 27.42
CA ALA A 393 58.28 33.39 26.26
C ALA A 393 58.99 32.08 26.63
N ASN A 394 59.22 31.83 27.92
CA ASN A 394 59.97 30.69 28.44
C ASN A 394 59.10 29.72 29.25
N GLU A 395 57.77 29.76 29.07
CA GLU A 395 56.79 28.87 29.70
C GLU A 395 55.77 28.42 28.66
N LEU A 396 55.33 27.16 28.72
CA LEU A 396 54.27 26.64 27.87
C LEU A 396 52.90 27.12 28.34
N LEU A 397 52.04 27.43 27.37
CA LEU A 397 50.61 27.57 27.57
C LEU A 397 49.88 26.22 27.39
N GLU A 398 48.64 26.12 27.88
CA GLU A 398 47.87 24.88 27.90
C GLU A 398 47.72 24.23 26.51
N TRP A 399 47.62 25.02 25.45
CA TRP A 399 47.50 24.55 24.06
C TRP A 399 48.85 24.27 23.37
N GLU A 400 49.96 24.64 24.00
CA GLU A 400 51.32 24.49 23.45
C GLU A 400 52.01 23.22 23.96
N VAL A 401 51.43 22.58 24.98
CA VAL A 401 51.97 21.34 25.58
C VAL A 401 52.08 20.26 24.49
N PRO A 402 53.26 19.66 24.26
CA PRO A 402 53.43 18.61 23.25
C PRO A 402 52.59 17.37 23.57
N ARG A 403 51.98 16.75 22.55
CA ARG A 403 51.23 15.49 22.72
C ARG A 403 52.16 14.30 22.94
N GLU A 404 51.73 13.34 23.76
CA GLU A 404 52.46 12.10 23.99
C GLU A 404 52.56 11.26 22.70
N ILE A 405 53.76 10.75 22.42
CA ILE A 405 54.08 9.91 21.26
C ILE A 405 55.01 8.78 21.74
N PRO A 406 54.64 7.49 21.55
CA PRO A 406 53.38 7.03 21.01
C PRO A 406 52.22 7.39 21.95
N HIS A 407 51.05 7.71 21.40
CA HIS A 407 49.92 8.11 22.24
C HIS A 407 49.45 6.92 23.10
N PRO A 408 49.21 7.09 24.42
CA PRO A 408 48.87 5.98 25.31
C PRO A 408 47.60 5.20 24.92
N ALA A 409 46.66 5.85 24.23
CA ALA A 409 45.42 5.22 23.75
C ALA A 409 45.59 4.46 22.42
N TRP A 410 46.76 4.49 21.78
CA TRP A 410 46.98 3.70 20.57
C TRP A 410 46.96 2.19 20.90
N PRO A 411 46.37 1.35 20.02
CA PRO A 411 46.43 -0.10 20.17
C PRO A 411 47.88 -0.59 20.29
N ARG A 412 48.12 -1.69 21.03
CA ARG A 412 49.48 -2.24 21.22
C ARG A 412 50.23 -2.47 19.91
N GLU A 413 49.52 -2.99 18.90
CA GLU A 413 50.03 -3.19 17.54
C GLU A 413 50.55 -1.89 16.90
N ALA A 414 49.84 -0.78 17.07
CA ALA A 414 50.27 0.53 16.58
C ALA A 414 51.46 1.08 17.35
N GLN A 415 51.53 0.86 18.67
CA GLN A 415 52.68 1.27 19.49
C GLN A 415 53.95 0.48 19.13
N GLU A 416 53.82 -0.80 18.80
CA GLU A 416 54.92 -1.64 18.32
C GLU A 416 55.37 -1.22 16.92
N ALA A 417 54.43 -0.97 16.00
CA ALA A 417 54.74 -0.46 14.67
C ALA A 417 55.46 0.89 14.73
N TYR A 418 55.01 1.81 15.59
CA TYR A 418 55.71 3.08 15.84
C TYR A 418 57.13 2.85 16.35
N ARG A 419 57.34 1.98 17.35
CA ARG A 419 58.69 1.70 17.88
C ARG A 419 59.62 1.17 16.79
N LYS A 420 59.16 0.24 15.96
CA LYS A 420 59.95 -0.30 14.84
C LYS A 420 60.32 0.78 13.82
N LEU A 421 59.38 1.67 13.49
CA LEU A 421 59.63 2.82 12.61
C LEU A 421 60.64 3.80 13.22
N TYR A 422 60.49 4.12 14.50
CA TYR A 422 61.41 5.01 15.21
C TYR A 422 62.84 4.43 15.27
N GLU A 423 62.97 3.13 15.55
CA GLU A 423 64.26 2.44 15.54
C GLU A 423 64.88 2.38 14.15
N ALA A 424 64.09 2.08 13.12
CA ALA A 424 64.56 2.09 11.74
C ALA A 424 65.08 3.47 11.32
N ARG A 425 64.43 4.55 11.78
CA ARG A 425 64.84 5.94 11.53
C ARG A 425 66.14 6.32 12.24
N THR A 426 66.26 5.96 13.52
CA THR A 426 67.33 6.45 14.41
C THR A 426 68.56 5.56 14.43
N LYS A 427 68.41 4.24 14.29
CA LYS A 427 69.51 3.26 14.34
C LYS A 427 69.97 2.82 12.94
N ALA A 428 69.43 3.41 11.88
CA ALA A 428 69.75 3.11 10.48
C ALA A 428 69.74 1.60 10.14
N LEU A 429 68.77 0.87 10.69
CA LEU A 429 68.59 -0.57 10.41
C LEU A 429 68.24 -0.78 8.94
N SER A 430 68.93 -1.73 8.29
CA SER A 430 68.62 -2.18 6.93
C SER A 430 67.30 -2.96 6.92
N THR A 431 66.20 -2.23 6.87
CA THR A 431 64.83 -2.77 6.88
C THR A 431 64.30 -2.80 5.44
N GLY A 432 63.60 -3.87 5.06
CA GLY A 432 63.06 -3.98 3.71
C GLY A 432 62.06 -2.84 3.41
N SER A 433 62.06 -2.31 2.17
CA SER A 433 61.12 -1.25 1.76
C SER A 433 59.65 -1.65 1.90
N GLN A 434 59.37 -2.96 1.87
CA GLN A 434 58.05 -3.53 2.11
C GLN A 434 57.63 -3.48 3.58
N GLU A 435 58.51 -3.86 4.51
CA GLU A 435 58.23 -3.87 5.96
C GLU A 435 57.97 -2.45 6.48
N LEU A 436 58.74 -1.46 6.01
CA LEU A 436 58.51 -0.04 6.34
C LEU A 436 57.12 0.44 5.90
N ARG A 437 56.68 0.05 4.71
CA ARG A 437 55.32 0.40 4.23
C ARG A 437 54.24 -0.26 5.07
N GLU A 438 54.42 -1.52 5.45
CA GLU A 438 53.48 -2.25 6.29
C GLU A 438 53.32 -1.59 7.67
N TRP A 439 54.41 -1.16 8.29
CA TRP A 439 54.34 -0.47 9.59
C TRP A 439 53.70 0.92 9.48
N LEU A 440 54.05 1.72 8.46
CA LEU A 440 53.40 3.01 8.18
C LEU A 440 51.90 2.85 7.96
N GLN A 441 51.50 1.86 7.16
CA GLN A 441 50.10 1.55 6.90
C GLN A 441 49.38 1.05 8.15
N THR A 442 50.06 0.29 9.02
CA THR A 442 49.52 -0.19 10.29
C THR A 442 49.21 0.97 11.23
N VAL A 443 50.15 1.91 11.41
CA VAL A 443 49.91 3.12 12.21
C VAL A 443 48.76 3.94 11.63
N TYR A 444 48.75 4.18 10.32
CA TYR A 444 47.68 4.92 9.67
C TYR A 444 46.31 4.26 9.85
N ARG A 445 46.22 2.95 9.58
CA ARG A 445 44.97 2.17 9.72
C ARG A 445 44.42 2.19 11.14
N LEU A 446 45.30 2.10 12.13
CA LEU A 446 44.89 1.94 13.53
C LEU A 446 44.75 3.25 14.30
N THR A 447 45.37 4.34 13.84
CA THR A 447 45.45 5.60 14.59
C THR A 447 45.03 6.83 13.78
N GLY A 448 44.94 6.72 12.45
CA GLY A 448 44.68 7.83 11.54
C GLY A 448 45.90 8.70 11.26
N HIS A 449 47.05 8.50 11.93
CA HIS A 449 48.27 9.25 11.66
C HIS A 449 48.94 8.74 10.39
N ARG A 450 48.94 9.58 9.34
CA ARG A 450 49.58 9.27 8.07
C ARG A 450 50.97 9.89 8.02
N TRP A 451 51.97 9.04 7.88
CA TRP A 451 53.36 9.43 7.62
C TRP A 451 53.75 8.88 6.25
N GLU A 452 54.20 9.75 5.34
CA GLU A 452 54.48 9.35 3.95
C GLU A 452 55.84 8.67 3.83
N SER A 453 56.74 9.02 4.74
CA SER A 453 58.12 8.56 4.76
C SER A 453 58.61 8.34 6.19
N LEU A 454 59.74 7.65 6.30
CA LEU A 454 60.41 7.42 7.58
C LEU A 454 60.80 8.74 8.27
N SER A 455 61.10 9.81 7.51
CA SER A 455 61.43 11.13 8.07
C SER A 455 60.25 11.82 8.75
N ASP A 456 59.02 11.46 8.40
CA ASP A 456 57.81 12.07 8.98
C ASP A 456 57.43 11.48 10.35
N VAL A 457 58.07 10.37 10.73
CA VAL A 457 57.83 9.69 12.00
C VAL A 457 58.35 10.57 13.15
N PRO A 458 57.49 11.04 14.07
CA PRO A 458 57.90 11.97 15.13
C PRO A 458 58.77 11.30 16.20
N ASP A 459 59.58 12.10 16.90
CA ASP A 459 60.32 11.67 18.09
C ASP A 459 59.37 11.28 19.25
N PRO A 460 59.80 10.37 20.15
CA PRO A 460 59.05 10.04 21.35
C PRO A 460 58.85 11.28 22.21
N MET A 461 57.66 11.40 22.77
CA MET A 461 57.27 12.49 23.65
C MET A 461 56.55 11.90 24.87
N PRO A 462 57.03 12.14 26.11
CA PRO A 462 58.22 12.92 26.44
C PRO A 462 59.53 12.24 25.97
N PRO A 463 60.55 13.02 25.57
CA PRO A 463 61.90 12.51 25.32
C PRO A 463 62.51 11.85 26.55
N GLU A 464 63.39 10.85 26.34
CA GLU A 464 64.05 10.12 27.44
C GLU A 464 65.02 10.98 28.25
N ASP A 465 65.58 12.04 27.64
CA ASP A 465 66.52 12.98 28.25
C ASP A 465 65.85 14.08 29.08
N TRP A 466 64.52 14.19 29.02
CA TRP A 466 63.79 15.07 29.92
C TRP A 466 63.89 14.58 31.37
N PRO A 467 63.94 15.50 32.35
CA PRO A 467 63.92 15.10 33.75
C PRO A 467 62.66 14.30 34.07
N GLU A 468 62.80 13.30 34.94
CA GLU A 468 61.71 12.42 35.36
C GLU A 468 60.48 13.22 35.84
N ALA A 469 60.71 14.29 36.61
CA ALA A 469 59.65 15.21 37.05
C ALA A 469 58.88 15.87 35.90
N ALA A 470 59.55 16.25 34.79
CA ALA A 470 58.87 16.79 33.62
C ALA A 470 58.12 15.71 32.83
N GLN A 471 58.68 14.51 32.72
CA GLN A 471 58.00 13.38 32.06
C GLN A 471 56.70 13.03 32.80
N GLU A 472 56.75 12.97 34.13
CA GLU A 472 55.59 12.68 34.97
C GLU A 472 54.54 13.80 34.91
N ALA A 473 54.98 15.06 34.99
CA ALA A 473 54.08 16.21 34.86
C ALA A 473 53.37 16.26 33.50
N LEU A 474 54.08 15.96 32.40
CA LEU A 474 53.50 15.88 31.06
C LEU A 474 52.43 14.77 30.95
N ARG A 475 52.74 13.56 31.44
CA ARG A 475 51.80 12.42 31.44
C ARG A 475 50.55 12.76 32.26
N ARG A 476 50.74 13.35 33.45
CA ARG A 476 49.65 13.77 34.33
C ARG A 476 48.76 14.82 33.68
N PHE A 477 49.36 15.83 33.02
CA PHE A 477 48.61 16.87 32.29
C PHE A 477 47.68 16.25 31.25
N TRP A 478 48.19 15.36 30.39
CA TRP A 478 47.39 14.73 29.34
C TRP A 478 46.40 13.70 29.86
N GLU A 479 46.72 12.98 30.94
CA GLU A 479 45.76 12.11 31.61
C GLU A 479 44.55 12.89 32.14
N LEU A 480 44.79 14.02 32.82
CA LEU A 480 43.72 14.89 33.32
C LEU A 480 42.88 15.47 32.18
N LYS A 481 43.50 15.94 31.10
CA LYS A 481 42.81 16.40 29.89
C LYS A 481 41.93 15.30 29.27
N ARG A 482 42.44 14.07 29.16
CA ARG A 482 41.67 12.93 28.64
C ARG A 482 40.50 12.57 29.53
N ARG A 483 40.68 12.53 30.85
CA ARG A 483 39.61 12.27 31.82
C ARG A 483 38.54 13.37 31.78
N LYS A 484 38.95 14.64 31.78
CA LYS A 484 38.05 15.79 31.63
C LYS A 484 37.23 15.67 30.35
N ARG A 485 37.86 15.37 29.21
CA ARG A 485 37.16 15.23 27.93
C ARG A 485 36.17 14.06 27.95
N LYS A 486 36.58 12.91 28.49
CA LYS A 486 35.71 11.73 28.59
C LYS A 486 34.46 12.01 29.44
N GLU A 487 34.61 12.62 30.62
CA GLU A 487 33.45 12.96 31.47
C GLU A 487 32.53 14.00 30.79
N ILE A 488 33.09 14.97 30.06
CA ILE A 488 32.29 15.92 29.26
C ILE A 488 31.50 15.19 28.17
N ASP A 489 32.16 14.32 27.39
CA ASP A 489 31.51 13.60 26.30
C ASP A 489 30.40 12.65 26.83
N GLU A 490 30.63 11.99 27.96
CA GLU A 490 29.63 11.16 28.66
C GLU A 490 28.44 12.00 29.16
N SER A 491 28.69 13.16 29.76
CA SER A 491 27.63 14.06 30.23
C SER A 491 26.81 14.63 29.07
N ILE A 492 27.45 15.02 27.96
CA ILE A 492 26.76 15.44 26.74
C ILE A 492 25.86 14.32 26.22
N GLN A 493 26.36 13.09 26.18
CA GLN A 493 25.60 11.94 25.69
C GLN A 493 24.38 11.62 26.57
N CYS A 494 24.51 11.74 27.89
CA CYS A 494 23.42 11.49 28.83
C CYS A 494 22.33 12.58 28.81
N ASN A 495 22.73 13.84 28.62
CA ASN A 495 21.83 14.99 28.70
C ASN A 495 21.31 15.45 27.33
N ALA A 496 21.79 14.88 26.23
CA ALA A 496 21.32 15.22 24.89
C ALA A 496 19.86 14.74 24.69
N PRO A 497 18.98 15.60 24.14
CA PRO A 497 17.62 15.21 23.82
C PRO A 497 17.63 14.04 22.82
N GLN A 498 16.76 13.06 23.04
CA GLN A 498 16.65 11.90 22.16
C GLN A 498 15.81 12.26 20.94
N GLU A 499 16.36 12.07 19.75
CA GLU A 499 15.64 12.17 18.48
C GLU A 499 15.19 10.78 18.03
N THR A 500 13.95 10.67 17.60
CA THR A 500 13.36 9.41 17.13
C THR A 500 13.57 9.28 15.62
N LEU A 501 14.17 8.18 15.18
CA LEU A 501 14.43 7.89 13.78
C LEU A 501 13.25 7.16 13.15
N TYR A 502 12.29 7.91 12.59
CA TYR A 502 11.05 7.34 12.02
C TYR A 502 11.26 6.45 10.79
N ASP A 503 12.46 6.45 10.19
CA ASP A 503 12.86 5.55 9.11
C ASP A 503 13.49 4.23 9.63
N ARG A 504 13.76 4.13 10.94
CA ARG A 504 14.42 2.98 11.58
C ARG A 504 13.58 2.37 12.71
N PRO A 505 12.53 1.60 12.38
CA PRO A 505 11.84 0.79 13.37
C PRO A 505 12.76 -0.28 13.96
N LYS A 506 12.57 -0.61 15.23
CA LYS A 506 13.34 -1.66 15.91
C LYS A 506 12.97 -3.03 15.35
N VAL A 507 13.99 -3.76 14.89
CA VAL A 507 13.84 -5.12 14.35
C VAL A 507 13.84 -6.13 15.49
N VAL A 508 12.82 -6.97 15.54
CA VAL A 508 12.78 -8.14 16.44
C VAL A 508 13.64 -9.25 15.85
N ARG A 509 14.86 -9.38 16.38
CA ARG A 509 15.81 -10.40 15.93
C ARG A 509 15.28 -11.80 16.24
N GLY A 510 15.46 -12.72 15.31
CA GLY A 510 15.00 -14.11 15.43
C GLY A 510 13.58 -14.37 14.92
N VAL A 511 12.85 -13.31 14.56
CA VAL A 511 11.54 -13.42 13.90
C VAL A 511 11.69 -12.99 12.44
N VAL A 512 11.45 -13.91 11.51
CA VAL A 512 11.44 -13.64 10.07
C VAL A 512 10.00 -13.69 9.60
N ARG A 513 9.57 -12.62 8.93
CA ARG A 513 8.23 -12.55 8.35
C ARG A 513 8.28 -12.90 6.87
N VAL A 514 7.32 -13.72 6.44
CA VAL A 514 7.03 -13.98 5.02
C VAL A 514 5.81 -13.17 4.62
N SER A 515 5.56 -13.06 3.31
CA SER A 515 4.36 -12.40 2.79
C SER A 515 3.10 -12.99 3.44
N GLY A 516 2.24 -12.13 4.01
CA GLY A 516 0.93 -12.55 4.55
C GLY A 516 -0.05 -12.98 3.45
N PRO A 517 -1.28 -13.40 3.79
CA PRO A 517 -2.32 -13.67 2.81
C PRO A 517 -2.55 -12.44 1.93
N PHE A 518 -2.53 -12.63 0.61
CA PHE A 518 -2.70 -11.54 -0.35
C PHE A 518 -3.72 -11.92 -1.41
N THR A 519 -4.50 -10.92 -1.84
CA THR A 519 -5.45 -11.07 -2.94
C THR A 519 -4.88 -10.43 -4.18
N VAL A 520 -4.83 -11.22 -5.26
CA VAL A 520 -4.55 -10.74 -6.59
C VAL A 520 -5.84 -10.86 -7.39
N GLU A 521 -6.38 -9.72 -7.80
CA GLU A 521 -7.57 -9.70 -8.64
C GLU A 521 -7.15 -9.43 -10.09
N ALA A 522 -7.41 -10.41 -10.95
CA ALA A 522 -7.53 -10.17 -12.38
C ALA A 522 -8.98 -9.75 -12.62
N ILE A 523 -9.22 -8.61 -13.28
CA ILE A 523 -10.57 -8.12 -13.58
C ILE A 523 -11.37 -9.27 -14.24
N PRO A 524 -12.39 -9.84 -13.57
CA PRO A 524 -13.25 -10.84 -14.18
C PRO A 524 -14.13 -10.14 -15.21
N VAL A 525 -14.35 -10.76 -16.37
CA VAL A 525 -15.45 -10.35 -17.26
C VAL A 525 -16.75 -10.83 -16.58
N PRO A 526 -17.77 -9.96 -16.44
CA PRO A 526 -18.96 -10.28 -15.65
C PRO A 526 -19.69 -11.52 -16.19
N ALA A 527 -19.94 -12.49 -15.31
CA ALA A 527 -20.86 -13.59 -15.57
C ALA A 527 -22.31 -13.05 -15.51
N VAL A 528 -23.08 -13.29 -16.57
CA VAL A 528 -24.52 -13.00 -16.61
C VAL A 528 -25.27 -14.24 -16.12
N GLU A 529 -26.26 -14.08 -15.23
CA GLU A 529 -27.13 -15.16 -14.76
C GLU A 529 -28.31 -15.42 -15.72
N ASP A 530 -28.62 -16.71 -15.88
CA ASP A 530 -29.81 -17.36 -16.47
C ASP A 530 -30.43 -16.77 -17.77
N PRO A 531 -30.20 -17.40 -18.95
CA PRO A 531 -30.74 -16.97 -20.25
C PRO A 531 -32.26 -17.05 -20.38
N ALA A 532 -32.99 -17.63 -19.41
CA ALA A 532 -34.43 -17.81 -19.54
C ALA A 532 -35.25 -16.57 -19.11
N GLN A 533 -34.67 -15.58 -18.41
CA GLN A 533 -35.45 -14.50 -17.79
C GLN A 533 -34.91 -13.07 -17.92
N ALA A 534 -33.75 -12.83 -18.55
CA ALA A 534 -33.24 -11.47 -18.73
C ALA A 534 -33.73 -10.84 -20.06
N PRO A 535 -34.27 -9.60 -20.05
CA PRO A 535 -34.47 -8.83 -21.28
C PRO A 535 -33.12 -8.58 -21.94
N VAL A 536 -33.02 -8.83 -23.25
CA VAL A 536 -31.82 -8.58 -24.05
C VAL A 536 -31.39 -7.11 -23.87
N PRO A 537 -30.25 -6.81 -23.22
CA PRO A 537 -29.77 -5.45 -23.16
C PRO A 537 -29.22 -5.09 -24.55
N GLN A 538 -29.72 -4.00 -25.12
CA GLN A 538 -29.11 -3.36 -26.29
C GLN A 538 -27.80 -2.70 -25.84
N PHE A 539 -26.73 -3.49 -25.70
CA PHE A 539 -25.38 -2.95 -25.72
C PHE A 539 -25.09 -2.44 -27.13
N GLU A 540 -24.62 -1.20 -27.25
CA GLU A 540 -24.30 -0.55 -28.51
C GLU A 540 -23.37 -1.45 -29.35
N GLU A 541 -23.84 -1.84 -30.54
CA GLU A 541 -23.15 -2.74 -31.49
C GLU A 541 -21.72 -2.29 -31.88
N GLN A 542 -21.32 -1.08 -31.49
CA GLN A 542 -20.05 -0.45 -31.87
C GLN A 542 -18.83 -0.94 -31.07
N GLU A 543 -18.95 -1.30 -29.78
CA GLU A 543 -17.79 -1.75 -28.99
C GLU A 543 -17.42 -3.22 -29.24
N ALA A 544 -18.42 -4.08 -29.49
CA ALA A 544 -18.19 -5.47 -29.90
C ALA A 544 -17.56 -5.55 -31.31
N GLN A 545 -17.97 -4.67 -32.24
CA GLN A 545 -17.35 -4.58 -33.56
C GLN A 545 -15.93 -3.98 -33.51
N ALA A 546 -15.64 -3.05 -32.58
CA ALA A 546 -14.31 -2.48 -32.43
C ALA A 546 -13.27 -3.52 -32.02
N SER A 547 -13.61 -4.45 -31.11
CA SER A 547 -12.71 -5.53 -30.66
C SER A 547 -12.43 -6.61 -31.73
N VAL A 548 -13.26 -6.70 -32.76
CA VAL A 548 -13.07 -7.61 -33.91
C VAL A 548 -12.25 -6.94 -35.04
N SER A 549 -12.09 -5.62 -35.01
CA SER A 549 -11.53 -4.85 -36.14
C SER A 549 -10.04 -4.54 -36.07
N ASP A 550 -9.34 -4.89 -34.99
CA ASP A 550 -7.89 -4.64 -34.89
C ASP A 550 -7.08 -5.79 -35.51
N ARG A 551 -6.91 -5.75 -36.84
CA ARG A 551 -5.87 -6.50 -37.60
C ARG A 551 -5.67 -7.98 -37.23
N GLY A 552 -6.74 -8.78 -37.18
CA GLY A 552 -6.71 -10.23 -36.90
C GLY A 552 -6.09 -11.14 -37.98
N GLY A 553 -5.23 -10.63 -38.87
CA GLY A 553 -4.56 -11.42 -39.90
C GLY A 553 -3.39 -12.23 -39.35
N ASP A 554 -2.55 -11.62 -38.51
CA ASP A 554 -1.31 -12.25 -38.03
C ASP A 554 -1.60 -13.32 -36.96
N TYR A 555 -2.45 -13.04 -35.97
CA TYR A 555 -2.76 -13.98 -34.87
C TYR A 555 -3.39 -15.30 -35.33
N LEU A 556 -4.44 -15.26 -36.16
CA LEU A 556 -5.11 -16.48 -36.63
C LEU A 556 -4.20 -17.28 -37.57
N THR A 557 -3.39 -16.58 -38.36
CA THR A 557 -2.37 -17.20 -39.22
C THR A 557 -1.29 -17.87 -38.38
N ASP A 558 -0.84 -17.24 -37.28
CA ASP A 558 0.11 -17.80 -36.34
C ASP A 558 -0.45 -19.04 -35.63
N MET A 559 -1.70 -18.99 -35.15
CA MET A 559 -2.35 -20.15 -34.52
C MET A 559 -2.49 -21.32 -35.50
N LEU A 560 -2.84 -21.02 -36.75
CA LEU A 560 -2.89 -22.03 -37.81
C LEU A 560 -1.51 -22.62 -38.11
N ASN A 561 -0.46 -21.79 -38.17
CA ASN A 561 0.91 -22.24 -38.41
C ASN A 561 1.44 -23.11 -37.27
N LEU A 562 1.13 -22.76 -36.01
CA LEU A 562 1.47 -23.58 -34.85
C LEU A 562 0.73 -24.91 -34.85
N LEU A 563 -0.56 -24.92 -35.21
CA LEU A 563 -1.32 -26.15 -35.32
C LEU A 563 -0.79 -27.06 -36.46
N LYS A 564 -0.35 -26.46 -37.59
CA LYS A 564 0.36 -27.17 -38.67
C LYS A 564 1.70 -27.72 -38.20
N GLN A 565 2.47 -26.96 -37.44
CA GLN A 565 3.78 -27.37 -36.92
C GLN A 565 3.65 -28.49 -35.89
N GLN A 566 2.64 -28.43 -35.00
CA GLN A 566 2.32 -29.53 -34.08
C GLN A 566 1.77 -30.75 -34.83
N GLY A 567 1.04 -30.55 -35.93
CA GLY A 567 0.48 -31.61 -36.78
C GLY A 567 -0.72 -32.33 -36.18
N GLY A 568 -1.41 -31.74 -35.21
CA GLY A 568 -2.57 -32.33 -34.56
C GLY A 568 -2.82 -31.82 -33.14
N VAL A 569 -3.90 -32.28 -32.50
CA VAL A 569 -4.28 -31.90 -31.13
C VAL A 569 -3.94 -33.05 -30.17
N LEU A 570 -3.33 -32.72 -29.02
CA LEU A 570 -3.04 -33.70 -27.98
C LEU A 570 -4.22 -33.90 -27.05
N PHE A 571 -4.43 -35.15 -26.66
CA PHE A 571 -5.38 -35.56 -25.64
C PHE A 571 -4.62 -36.08 -24.42
N PRO A 572 -5.26 -36.10 -23.23
CA PRO A 572 -4.64 -36.62 -22.03
C PRO A 572 -4.27 -38.10 -22.21
N GLY A 573 -3.21 -38.56 -21.52
CA GLY A 573 -2.62 -39.89 -21.75
C GLY A 573 -1.69 -39.99 -22.97
N GLY A 574 -1.37 -38.87 -23.63
CA GLY A 574 -0.37 -38.81 -24.70
C GLY A 574 -0.87 -39.21 -26.09
N LYS A 575 -2.18 -39.43 -26.23
CA LYS A 575 -2.83 -39.73 -27.52
C LYS A 575 -2.93 -38.45 -28.36
N LYS A 576 -2.62 -38.55 -29.65
CA LYS A 576 -2.64 -37.41 -30.59
C LYS A 576 -3.66 -37.67 -31.69
N MET A 577 -4.54 -36.70 -31.93
CA MET A 577 -5.37 -36.67 -33.14
C MET A 577 -4.62 -35.92 -34.23
N GLU A 578 -4.18 -36.65 -35.25
CA GLU A 578 -3.49 -36.06 -36.40
C GLU A 578 -4.48 -35.32 -37.30
N LEU A 579 -4.09 -34.11 -37.72
CA LEU A 579 -4.87 -33.28 -38.63
C LEU A 579 -4.14 -33.20 -39.97
N GLU A 580 -4.74 -33.80 -41.00
CA GLU A 580 -4.32 -33.73 -42.40
C GLU A 580 -5.02 -32.57 -43.11
N ASN A 581 -4.42 -32.06 -44.19
CA ASN A 581 -5.03 -31.05 -45.08
C ASN A 581 -5.52 -29.76 -44.37
N LEU A 582 -4.85 -29.36 -43.28
CA LEU A 582 -5.21 -28.20 -42.47
C LEU A 582 -5.08 -26.89 -43.27
N ARG A 583 -6.20 -26.20 -43.47
CA ARG A 583 -6.30 -24.96 -44.27
C ARG A 583 -7.13 -23.88 -43.55
N PRO A 584 -6.86 -22.58 -43.80
CA PRO A 584 -7.66 -21.52 -43.22
C PRO A 584 -9.10 -21.60 -43.74
N LEU A 585 -10.06 -21.32 -42.88
CA LEU A 585 -11.47 -21.22 -43.19
C LEU A 585 -11.98 -19.89 -42.65
N ASN A 586 -12.88 -19.23 -43.36
CA ASN A 586 -13.52 -18.02 -42.87
C ASN A 586 -15.04 -18.20 -42.99
N LEU A 587 -15.63 -18.87 -42.01
CA LEU A 587 -17.05 -19.17 -41.99
C LEU A 587 -17.62 -18.96 -40.59
N GLY A 588 -18.12 -17.75 -40.34
CA GLY A 588 -18.58 -17.34 -39.01
C GLY A 588 -17.43 -17.43 -37.99
N TYR A 589 -17.63 -18.18 -36.92
CA TYR A 589 -16.60 -18.46 -35.91
C TYR A 589 -15.72 -19.69 -36.23
N LEU A 590 -15.79 -20.24 -37.44
CA LEU A 590 -14.90 -21.33 -37.89
C LEU A 590 -13.71 -20.75 -38.65
N HIS A 591 -12.52 -20.99 -38.13
CA HIS A 591 -11.27 -20.34 -38.54
C HIS A 591 -10.32 -21.26 -39.32
N ALA A 592 -10.49 -22.58 -39.19
CA ALA A 592 -9.74 -23.55 -39.99
C ALA A 592 -10.55 -24.82 -40.23
N GLU A 593 -10.20 -25.56 -41.28
CA GLU A 593 -10.68 -26.92 -41.51
C GLU A 593 -9.54 -27.88 -41.79
N ALA A 594 -9.76 -29.14 -41.42
CA ALA A 594 -8.82 -30.23 -41.59
C ALA A 594 -9.56 -31.56 -41.76
N GLU A 595 -8.80 -32.62 -42.00
CA GLU A 595 -9.27 -34.00 -42.04
C GLU A 595 -8.56 -34.82 -40.96
N ALA A 596 -9.29 -35.67 -40.25
CA ALA A 596 -8.72 -36.63 -39.31
C ALA A 596 -9.08 -38.06 -39.73
N ARG A 597 -8.14 -39.00 -39.58
CA ARG A 597 -8.41 -40.42 -39.83
C ARG A 597 -8.78 -41.11 -38.53
N GLN A 598 -9.98 -41.70 -38.50
CA GLN A 598 -10.44 -42.50 -37.37
C GLN A 598 -11.06 -43.80 -37.88
N ASN A 599 -10.58 -44.95 -37.37
CA ASN A 599 -11.08 -46.28 -37.73
C ASN A 599 -11.17 -46.53 -39.26
N GLY A 600 -10.20 -46.02 -40.02
CA GLY A 600 -10.15 -46.16 -41.48
C GLY A 600 -11.11 -45.25 -42.27
N LYS A 601 -11.83 -44.34 -41.60
CA LYS A 601 -12.69 -43.32 -42.21
C LYS A 601 -12.07 -41.93 -42.09
N THR A 602 -12.23 -41.12 -43.12
CA THR A 602 -11.84 -39.69 -43.11
C THR A 602 -12.98 -38.86 -42.54
N LEU A 603 -12.71 -38.15 -41.44
CA LEU A 603 -13.63 -37.26 -40.76
C LEU A 603 -13.24 -35.81 -41.04
N ARG A 604 -14.21 -34.97 -41.38
CA ARG A 604 -14.00 -33.52 -41.55
C ARG A 604 -13.99 -32.82 -40.19
N VAL A 605 -12.96 -32.03 -39.95
CA VAL A 605 -12.72 -31.29 -38.70
C VAL A 605 -12.81 -29.79 -38.98
N ALA A 606 -13.56 -29.06 -38.17
CA ALA A 606 -13.51 -27.60 -38.11
C ALA A 606 -12.84 -27.14 -36.82
N VAL A 607 -12.11 -26.03 -36.87
CA VAL A 607 -11.43 -25.43 -35.70
C VAL A 607 -11.89 -23.99 -35.53
N SER A 608 -12.28 -23.66 -34.30
CA SER A 608 -12.65 -22.32 -33.87
C SER A 608 -11.63 -21.82 -32.84
N PHE A 609 -10.69 -20.96 -33.25
CA PHE A 609 -9.79 -20.29 -32.32
C PHE A 609 -10.51 -19.21 -31.48
N GLY A 610 -10.20 -19.16 -30.19
CA GLY A 610 -10.59 -18.08 -29.30
C GLY A 610 -9.76 -16.81 -29.53
N PRO A 611 -10.17 -15.67 -28.94
CA PRO A 611 -9.47 -14.40 -29.09
C PRO A 611 -8.05 -14.47 -28.49
N GLN A 612 -7.13 -13.66 -29.04
CA GLN A 612 -5.75 -13.53 -28.53
C GLN A 612 -5.72 -13.06 -27.07
N HIS A 613 -6.68 -12.20 -26.70
CA HIS A 613 -6.81 -11.61 -25.38
C HIS A 613 -8.24 -11.84 -24.86
N GLY A 614 -8.53 -13.06 -24.41
CA GLY A 614 -9.83 -13.38 -23.79
C GLY A 614 -10.15 -14.88 -23.80
N PRO A 615 -11.23 -15.29 -23.11
CA PRO A 615 -11.72 -16.65 -23.18
C PRO A 615 -12.57 -16.89 -24.44
N VAL A 616 -12.74 -18.15 -24.82
CA VAL A 616 -13.85 -18.56 -25.69
C VAL A 616 -15.15 -18.38 -24.92
N ILE A 617 -16.07 -17.60 -25.47
CA ILE A 617 -17.35 -17.21 -24.84
C ILE A 617 -18.52 -18.06 -25.33
N ALA A 618 -19.61 -18.08 -24.57
CA ALA A 618 -20.82 -18.85 -24.89
C ALA A 618 -21.39 -18.54 -26.29
N HIS A 619 -21.42 -17.26 -26.68
CA HIS A 619 -21.90 -16.82 -27.99
C HIS A 619 -21.10 -17.46 -29.15
N GLN A 620 -19.77 -17.50 -29.04
CA GLN A 620 -18.90 -18.13 -30.04
C GLN A 620 -19.24 -19.62 -30.19
N VAL A 621 -19.55 -20.31 -29.09
CA VAL A 621 -19.95 -21.72 -29.10
C VAL A 621 -21.32 -21.91 -29.75
N GLN A 622 -22.30 -21.08 -29.37
CA GLN A 622 -23.68 -21.14 -29.86
C GLN A 622 -23.78 -20.91 -31.37
N GLU A 623 -22.92 -20.06 -31.93
CA GLU A 623 -22.87 -19.77 -33.37
C GLU A 623 -22.05 -20.82 -34.16
N ALA A 624 -20.93 -21.27 -33.61
CA ALA A 624 -20.04 -22.20 -34.30
C ALA A 624 -20.62 -23.62 -34.42
N ILE A 625 -21.37 -24.11 -33.42
CA ILE A 625 -21.95 -25.46 -33.44
C ILE A 625 -22.95 -25.67 -34.60
N PRO A 626 -23.99 -24.83 -34.76
CA PRO A 626 -24.91 -24.93 -35.89
C PRO A 626 -24.20 -24.75 -37.23
N THR A 627 -23.25 -23.81 -37.31
CA THR A 627 -22.47 -23.54 -38.52
C THR A 627 -21.66 -24.77 -38.94
N ALA A 628 -20.97 -25.43 -38.02
CA ALA A 628 -20.21 -26.64 -38.30
C ALA A 628 -21.11 -27.79 -38.78
N ARG A 629 -22.27 -27.95 -38.13
CA ARG A 629 -23.25 -28.99 -38.48
C ARG A 629 -23.83 -28.78 -39.88
N LEU A 630 -24.27 -27.56 -40.20
CA LEU A 630 -24.84 -27.22 -41.51
C LEU A 630 -23.85 -27.44 -42.67
N ASN A 631 -22.54 -27.33 -42.38
CA ASN A 631 -21.48 -27.49 -43.36
C ASN A 631 -20.87 -28.91 -43.39
N GLY A 632 -21.49 -29.88 -42.69
CA GLY A 632 -21.13 -31.30 -42.76
C GLY A 632 -19.77 -31.63 -42.13
N TYR A 633 -19.37 -30.88 -41.10
CA TYR A 633 -18.24 -31.27 -40.26
C TYR A 633 -18.65 -32.38 -39.29
N HIS A 634 -17.72 -33.30 -39.04
CA HIS A 634 -17.92 -34.44 -38.13
C HIS A 634 -17.35 -34.13 -36.75
N ILE A 635 -16.34 -33.26 -36.68
CA ILE A 635 -15.65 -32.83 -35.46
C ILE A 635 -15.53 -31.30 -35.48
N LEU A 636 -15.83 -30.65 -34.36
CA LEU A 636 -15.59 -29.22 -34.11
C LEU A 636 -14.68 -29.07 -32.89
N ILE A 637 -13.57 -28.35 -33.03
CA ILE A 637 -12.61 -28.09 -31.94
C ILE A 637 -12.59 -26.59 -31.64
N PHE A 638 -12.97 -26.21 -30.43
CA PHE A 638 -12.71 -24.86 -29.93
C PHE A 638 -11.31 -24.81 -29.32
N ALA A 639 -10.43 -23.91 -29.76
CA ALA A 639 -9.07 -23.81 -29.26
C ALA A 639 -8.84 -22.42 -28.67
N GLY A 640 -8.58 -22.31 -27.36
CA GLY A 640 -8.42 -21.01 -26.69
C GLY A 640 -7.45 -21.04 -25.51
N PHE A 641 -6.95 -19.88 -25.10
CA PHE A 641 -6.11 -19.73 -23.90
C PHE A 641 -6.91 -19.85 -22.59
N ALA A 642 -8.23 -19.67 -22.68
CA ALA A 642 -9.18 -19.82 -21.59
C ALA A 642 -10.59 -20.06 -22.17
N PHE A 643 -11.51 -20.53 -21.34
CA PHE A 643 -12.91 -20.71 -21.67
C PHE A 643 -13.78 -20.16 -20.56
N ASP A 644 -14.88 -19.54 -20.95
CA ASP A 644 -15.95 -19.15 -20.05
C ASP A 644 -16.67 -20.41 -19.50
N PRO A 645 -16.97 -20.51 -18.19
CA PRO A 645 -17.74 -21.62 -17.62
C PRO A 645 -19.03 -21.94 -18.38
N GLU A 646 -19.74 -20.94 -18.90
CA GLU A 646 -20.95 -21.17 -19.70
C GLU A 646 -20.63 -21.79 -21.07
N ALA A 647 -19.59 -21.31 -21.73
CA ALA A 647 -19.08 -21.89 -22.98
C ALA A 647 -18.67 -23.35 -22.79
N GLN A 648 -17.96 -23.67 -21.69
CA GLN A 648 -17.60 -25.05 -21.35
C GLN A 648 -18.83 -25.91 -21.10
N ALA A 649 -19.81 -25.40 -20.34
CA ALA A 649 -21.05 -26.11 -20.07
C ALA A 649 -21.84 -26.38 -21.36
N LEU A 650 -21.88 -25.44 -22.31
CA LEU A 650 -22.57 -25.60 -23.60
C LEU A 650 -21.91 -26.65 -24.49
N ILE A 651 -20.58 -26.67 -24.55
CA ILE A 651 -19.82 -27.69 -25.29
C ILE A 651 -20.09 -29.10 -24.73
N GLN A 652 -20.37 -29.20 -23.43
CA GLN A 652 -20.47 -30.48 -22.71
C GLN A 652 -21.90 -30.97 -22.45
N LYS A 653 -22.90 -30.08 -22.36
CA LYS A 653 -24.29 -30.42 -21.98
C LYS A 653 -25.11 -31.11 -23.06
N VAL A 654 -24.76 -30.97 -24.34
CA VAL A 654 -25.62 -31.43 -25.44
C VAL A 654 -24.84 -32.32 -26.39
N PRO A 655 -25.09 -33.64 -26.42
CA PRO A 655 -24.62 -34.46 -27.52
C PRO A 655 -25.30 -33.97 -28.80
N VAL A 656 -24.52 -33.33 -29.67
CA VAL A 656 -25.02 -32.87 -30.97
C VAL A 656 -25.03 -34.06 -31.91
N GLN A 657 -26.23 -34.52 -32.29
CA GLN A 657 -26.38 -35.67 -33.17
C GLN A 657 -25.63 -35.45 -34.49
N GLY A 658 -24.60 -36.25 -34.74
CA GLY A 658 -23.77 -36.20 -35.95
C GLY A 658 -22.60 -35.21 -35.92
N LEU A 659 -22.33 -34.51 -34.81
CA LEU A 659 -21.17 -33.61 -34.65
C LEU A 659 -20.51 -33.83 -33.28
N GLN A 660 -19.24 -34.21 -33.27
CA GLN A 660 -18.43 -34.27 -32.06
C GLN A 660 -17.84 -32.90 -31.76
N VAL A 661 -17.96 -32.43 -30.51
CA VAL A 661 -17.46 -31.10 -30.11
C VAL A 661 -16.41 -31.27 -29.02
N HIS A 662 -15.25 -30.63 -29.20
CA HIS A 662 -14.14 -30.64 -28.27
C HIS A 662 -13.69 -29.21 -27.97
N PHE A 663 -13.05 -29.03 -26.81
CA PHE A 663 -12.32 -27.82 -26.50
C PHE A 663 -10.86 -28.15 -26.16
N ALA A 664 -9.93 -27.34 -26.65
CA ALA A 664 -8.49 -27.49 -26.50
C ALA A 664 -7.91 -26.20 -25.91
N ASN A 665 -7.10 -26.34 -24.87
CA ASN A 665 -6.33 -25.24 -24.32
C ASN A 665 -5.08 -24.99 -25.16
N ILE A 666 -4.80 -23.71 -25.42
CA ILE A 666 -3.57 -23.24 -26.07
C ILE A 666 -2.54 -22.91 -24.98
N ALA A 667 -1.33 -23.44 -25.12
CA ALA A 667 -0.23 -23.15 -24.19
C ALA A 667 0.11 -21.64 -24.20
N PRO A 668 0.19 -20.99 -23.03
CA PRO A 668 0.40 -19.54 -22.94
C PRO A 668 1.79 -19.09 -23.43
N ASP A 669 2.78 -19.99 -23.43
CA ASP A 669 4.16 -19.75 -23.87
C ASP A 669 4.26 -19.33 -25.35
N VAL A 670 3.21 -19.61 -26.14
CA VAL A 670 3.09 -19.22 -27.54
C VAL A 670 3.15 -17.70 -27.75
N LEU A 671 2.72 -16.90 -26.77
CA LEU A 671 2.66 -15.45 -26.88
C LEU A 671 4.00 -14.76 -26.58
N VAL A 672 5.02 -15.49 -26.15
CA VAL A 672 6.34 -14.96 -25.76
C VAL A 672 7.44 -15.72 -26.50
N GLY A 673 7.95 -15.14 -27.59
CA GLY A 673 8.85 -15.79 -28.55
C GLY A 673 10.11 -16.46 -27.98
N ASP A 674 10.60 -16.05 -26.82
CA ASP A 674 11.79 -16.64 -26.18
C ASP A 674 11.50 -17.82 -25.23
N LEU A 675 10.25 -18.01 -24.76
CA LEU A 675 9.85 -19.12 -23.87
C LEU A 675 9.46 -20.40 -24.65
N LEU A 676 9.21 -20.28 -25.96
CA LEU A 676 8.98 -21.42 -26.86
C LEU A 676 10.14 -22.41 -26.93
N LYS A 677 11.35 -22.03 -26.48
CA LYS A 677 12.51 -22.93 -26.40
C LYS A 677 12.42 -23.94 -25.25
N THR A 678 11.63 -23.66 -24.21
CA THR A 678 11.45 -24.52 -23.04
C THR A 678 10.17 -25.37 -23.10
N THR A 679 9.16 -24.93 -23.83
CA THR A 679 7.92 -25.69 -24.06
C THR A 679 8.21 -26.78 -25.11
N ARG A 680 7.92 -28.06 -24.80
CA ARG A 680 8.01 -29.11 -25.84
C ARG A 680 7.00 -28.77 -26.94
N ALA A 681 7.48 -28.57 -28.17
CA ALA A 681 6.66 -28.22 -29.34
C ALA A 681 5.44 -29.13 -29.59
N SER A 682 5.40 -30.32 -28.97
CA SER A 682 4.26 -31.23 -29.02
C SER A 682 3.06 -30.81 -28.17
N GLN A 683 3.16 -29.80 -27.28
CA GLN A 683 2.20 -29.57 -26.19
C GLN A 683 1.32 -28.31 -26.32
N ILE A 684 1.27 -27.68 -27.48
CA ILE A 684 0.63 -26.36 -27.64
C ILE A 684 -0.89 -26.46 -27.57
N PHE A 685 -1.50 -27.45 -28.23
CA PHE A 685 -2.95 -27.67 -28.20
C PHE A 685 -3.30 -28.94 -27.43
N THR A 686 -3.93 -28.80 -26.26
CA THR A 686 -4.30 -29.94 -25.37
C THR A 686 -5.78 -29.93 -25.00
N VAL A 687 -6.51 -31.01 -25.27
CA VAL A 687 -7.91 -31.21 -24.82
C VAL A 687 -7.92 -31.70 -23.37
N PHE A 688 -8.83 -31.21 -22.54
CA PHE A 688 -8.98 -31.61 -21.13
C PHE A 688 -10.45 -31.95 -20.82
N GLY A 689 -10.72 -32.78 -19.81
CA GLY A 689 -12.07 -32.98 -19.28
C GLY A 689 -12.25 -32.39 -17.87
N GLN A 690 -13.47 -32.51 -17.31
CA GLN A 690 -13.80 -31.92 -16.02
C GLN A 690 -13.21 -32.73 -14.85
N PRO A 691 -12.93 -32.09 -13.70
CA PRO A 691 -12.75 -32.79 -12.43
C PRO A 691 -13.92 -33.74 -12.14
N ASP A 692 -13.66 -35.01 -11.87
CA ASP A 692 -14.69 -35.91 -11.32
C ASP A 692 -14.78 -35.73 -9.81
N VAL A 693 -15.90 -35.16 -9.34
CA VAL A 693 -16.11 -34.81 -7.93
C VAL A 693 -17.42 -35.41 -7.45
N ALA A 694 -17.37 -36.03 -6.27
CA ALA A 694 -18.54 -36.54 -5.58
C ALA A 694 -18.78 -35.74 -4.29
N VAL A 695 -20.00 -35.24 -4.12
CA VAL A 695 -20.43 -34.57 -2.91
C VAL A 695 -21.12 -35.58 -2.00
N ILE A 696 -20.63 -35.72 -0.77
CA ILE A 696 -21.09 -36.69 0.21
C ILE A 696 -21.73 -35.90 1.37
N PRO A 697 -23.08 -35.91 1.49
CA PRO A 697 -23.75 -35.30 2.63
C PRO A 697 -23.51 -36.12 3.91
N GLN A 698 -23.24 -35.44 5.02
CA GLN A 698 -23.05 -36.03 6.34
C GLN A 698 -24.33 -35.93 7.18
N LYS A 699 -24.43 -36.77 8.21
CA LYS A 699 -25.61 -36.84 9.10
C LYS A 699 -25.83 -35.58 9.94
N ASP A 700 -24.80 -34.77 10.11
CA ASP A 700 -24.80 -33.52 10.90
C ASP A 700 -25.11 -32.27 10.05
N GLY A 701 -25.48 -32.45 8.78
CA GLY A 701 -25.78 -31.35 7.85
C GLY A 701 -24.56 -30.82 7.10
N THR A 702 -23.34 -31.24 7.45
CA THR A 702 -22.13 -30.88 6.69
C THR A 702 -22.02 -31.69 5.40
N HIS A 703 -21.20 -31.21 4.46
CA HIS A 703 -20.88 -31.89 3.22
C HIS A 703 -19.38 -32.13 3.13
N VAL A 704 -18.99 -33.21 2.45
CA VAL A 704 -17.60 -33.53 2.13
C VAL A 704 -17.49 -33.73 0.62
N VAL A 705 -16.46 -33.17 0.00
CA VAL A 705 -16.18 -33.34 -1.43
C VAL A 705 -15.05 -34.35 -1.58
N LYS A 706 -15.26 -35.36 -2.41
CA LYS A 706 -14.23 -36.31 -2.83
C LYS A 706 -13.88 -36.07 -4.29
N LEU A 707 -12.62 -35.70 -4.55
CA LEU A 707 -12.03 -35.69 -5.88
C LEU A 707 -11.73 -37.14 -6.28
N ARG A 708 -12.51 -37.68 -7.23
CA ARG A 708 -12.27 -39.02 -7.78
C ARG A 708 -11.16 -38.99 -8.82
N GLY A 709 -11.06 -37.89 -9.56
CA GLY A 709 -10.18 -37.79 -10.69
C GLY A 709 -10.36 -36.54 -11.53
N VAL A 710 -9.79 -36.58 -12.72
CA VAL A 710 -10.17 -35.71 -13.83
C VAL A 710 -10.59 -36.64 -14.96
N ASP A 711 -11.80 -36.44 -15.48
CA ASP A 711 -12.32 -37.23 -16.58
C ASP A 711 -11.51 -36.94 -17.83
N ILE A 712 -10.96 -38.00 -18.43
CA ILE A 712 -10.25 -37.97 -19.69
C ILE A 712 -11.16 -38.63 -20.72
N TYR A 713 -11.68 -37.84 -21.66
CA TYR A 713 -12.35 -38.39 -22.82
C TYR A 713 -11.31 -38.92 -23.83
N ASP A 714 -11.42 -40.19 -24.22
CA ASP A 714 -10.61 -40.81 -25.26
C ASP A 714 -11.28 -40.60 -26.63
N PRO A 715 -10.77 -39.68 -27.47
CA PRO A 715 -11.39 -39.36 -28.75
C PRO A 715 -11.16 -40.46 -29.80
N LEU A 716 -10.21 -41.38 -29.60
CA LEU A 716 -9.92 -42.44 -30.57
C LEU A 716 -10.95 -43.57 -30.46
N THR A 717 -11.39 -43.87 -29.23
CA THR A 717 -12.35 -44.94 -28.91
C THR A 717 -13.77 -44.43 -28.62
N GLY A 718 -13.93 -43.17 -28.21
CA GLY A 718 -15.20 -42.58 -27.78
C GLY A 718 -15.58 -42.87 -26.32
N GLU A 719 -14.66 -43.41 -25.52
CA GLU A 719 -14.88 -43.77 -24.12
C GLU A 719 -14.31 -42.73 -23.15
N ALA A 720 -14.96 -42.49 -22.00
CA ALA A 720 -14.43 -41.66 -20.93
C ALA A 720 -13.70 -42.52 -19.88
N HIS A 721 -12.48 -42.14 -19.51
CA HIS A 721 -11.69 -42.76 -18.45
C HIS A 721 -11.27 -41.70 -17.42
N SER A 722 -11.47 -41.94 -16.12
CA SER A 722 -11.06 -40.97 -15.09
C SER A 722 -9.63 -41.25 -14.62
N THR A 723 -8.78 -40.22 -14.54
CA THR A 723 -7.45 -40.29 -13.88
C THR A 723 -7.64 -40.42 -12.36
N ARG A 724 -6.69 -40.96 -11.58
CA ARG A 724 -6.86 -40.97 -10.12
C ARG A 724 -6.69 -39.56 -9.56
N GLY A 725 -7.53 -39.18 -8.60
CA GLY A 725 -7.40 -37.88 -7.91
C GLY A 725 -6.05 -37.65 -7.20
N GLU A 726 -5.26 -38.72 -7.01
CA GLU A 726 -3.89 -38.65 -6.47
C GLU A 726 -2.86 -38.11 -7.48
N ASP A 727 -3.17 -38.15 -8.79
CA ASP A 727 -2.25 -37.79 -9.87
C ASP A 727 -2.32 -36.28 -10.23
N VAL A 728 -3.03 -35.47 -9.45
CA VAL A 728 -3.15 -34.01 -9.65
C VAL A 728 -2.10 -33.26 -8.81
N ALA A 729 -1.62 -32.12 -9.30
CA ALA A 729 -0.63 -31.34 -8.55
C ALA A 729 -1.26 -30.58 -7.38
N ALA A 730 -2.46 -30.03 -7.58
CA ALA A 730 -3.23 -29.41 -6.53
C ALA A 730 -4.73 -29.43 -6.84
N TRP A 731 -5.56 -29.34 -5.82
CA TRP A 731 -6.97 -29.01 -5.98
C TRP A 731 -7.47 -28.09 -4.86
N PHE A 732 -8.47 -27.28 -5.18
CA PHE A 732 -9.01 -26.24 -4.32
C PHE A 732 -10.53 -26.32 -4.29
N LEU A 733 -11.10 -25.99 -3.13
CA LEU A 733 -12.54 -25.97 -2.92
C LEU A 733 -13.00 -24.57 -2.50
N ASP A 734 -13.98 -24.06 -3.21
CA ASP A 734 -14.86 -22.98 -2.78
C ASP A 734 -16.17 -23.59 -2.28
N THR A 735 -16.51 -23.33 -1.02
CA THR A 735 -17.65 -23.95 -0.33
C THR A 735 -18.96 -23.22 -0.55
N ASP A 736 -18.95 -22.00 -1.11
CA ASP A 736 -20.17 -21.23 -1.40
C ASP A 736 -19.98 -20.29 -2.60
N TYR A 737 -19.75 -20.89 -3.76
CA TYR A 737 -19.42 -20.17 -4.98
C TYR A 737 -20.57 -19.27 -5.46
N ASP A 738 -20.31 -17.98 -5.54
CA ASP A 738 -21.26 -16.92 -5.92
C ASP A 738 -21.50 -16.84 -7.44
N GLY A 739 -20.74 -17.61 -8.23
CA GLY A 739 -20.81 -17.60 -9.70
C GLY A 739 -19.85 -16.62 -10.37
N LYS A 740 -19.13 -15.79 -9.60
CA LYS A 740 -18.30 -14.68 -10.08
C LYS A 740 -16.85 -14.82 -9.65
N THR A 741 -16.60 -15.07 -8.37
CA THR A 741 -15.26 -15.05 -7.79
C THR A 741 -14.96 -16.36 -7.09
N PHE A 742 -13.88 -17.03 -7.48
CA PHE A 742 -13.46 -18.28 -6.86
C PHE A 742 -12.67 -17.99 -5.57
N HIS A 743 -13.26 -18.29 -4.42
CA HIS A 743 -12.64 -18.12 -3.12
C HIS A 743 -12.11 -19.46 -2.58
N ILE A 744 -10.79 -19.59 -2.48
CA ILE A 744 -10.15 -20.81 -1.96
C ILE A 744 -10.45 -20.93 -0.46
N CYS A 745 -11.42 -21.76 -0.11
CA CYS A 745 -11.76 -22.08 1.27
C CYS A 745 -10.92 -23.25 1.80
N GLN A 746 -10.57 -24.20 0.94
CA GLN A 746 -9.68 -25.33 1.26
C GLN A 746 -8.74 -25.63 0.09
N ALA A 747 -7.52 -26.12 0.40
CA ALA A 747 -6.47 -26.40 -0.57
C ALA A 747 -5.79 -27.75 -0.27
N PHE A 748 -5.49 -28.50 -1.33
CA PHE A 748 -4.97 -29.86 -1.24
C PHE A 748 -3.88 -30.13 -2.30
N PHE A 749 -2.88 -30.94 -1.95
CA PHE A 749 -1.68 -31.19 -2.76
C PHE A 749 -1.31 -32.69 -2.76
N PRO A 750 -2.05 -33.54 -3.48
CA PRO A 750 -1.93 -34.99 -3.36
C PRO A 750 -0.68 -35.59 -4.06
N GLY A 751 -0.12 -34.92 -5.06
CA GLY A 751 0.92 -35.48 -5.94
C GLY A 751 2.39 -35.16 -5.61
N ASP A 752 2.70 -34.34 -4.59
CA ASP A 752 4.09 -33.95 -4.29
C ASP A 752 4.48 -34.23 -2.83
N SER A 753 4.99 -35.44 -2.59
CA SER A 753 5.46 -35.89 -1.28
C SER A 753 6.78 -35.22 -0.83
N GLU A 754 7.54 -34.60 -1.74
CA GLU A 754 8.81 -33.92 -1.43
C GLU A 754 8.71 -32.39 -1.36
N ALA A 755 7.59 -31.81 -1.79
CA ALA A 755 7.33 -30.36 -1.74
C ALA A 755 7.64 -29.78 -0.36
N TRP A 756 7.36 -30.55 0.69
CA TRP A 756 7.48 -30.11 2.06
C TRP A 756 8.91 -30.03 2.56
N ASP A 757 9.74 -31.03 2.26
CA ASP A 757 11.16 -30.97 2.60
C ASP A 757 11.85 -29.81 1.88
N LYS A 758 11.37 -29.46 0.68
CA LYS A 758 11.83 -28.28 -0.06
C LYS A 758 11.36 -26.99 0.62
N LEU A 759 10.10 -26.92 1.07
CA LEU A 759 9.56 -25.75 1.78
C LEU A 759 10.21 -25.54 3.15
N GLN A 760 10.38 -26.59 3.95
CA GLN A 760 11.07 -26.59 5.23
C GLN A 760 12.54 -26.13 5.07
N ARG A 761 13.25 -26.63 4.05
CA ARG A 761 14.60 -26.16 3.71
C ARG A 761 14.60 -24.69 3.26
N ALA A 762 13.64 -24.29 2.44
CA ALA A 762 13.53 -22.93 1.92
C ALA A 762 13.16 -21.91 3.00
N LEU A 763 12.33 -22.27 3.97
CA LEU A 763 11.90 -21.39 5.07
C LEU A 763 12.81 -21.49 6.30
N LYS A 764 13.63 -22.54 6.42
CA LYS A 764 14.42 -22.86 7.62
C LYS A 764 13.57 -22.94 8.89
N ALA A 765 12.35 -23.45 8.78
CA ALA A 765 11.38 -23.51 9.88
C ALA A 765 10.90 -24.95 10.09
N GLN A 766 10.57 -25.30 11.34
CA GLN A 766 9.87 -26.56 11.64
C GLN A 766 8.41 -26.38 11.24
N ILE A 767 7.86 -27.33 10.49
CA ILE A 767 6.48 -27.26 10.05
C ILE A 767 5.74 -28.52 10.50
N ASP A 768 4.50 -28.36 10.96
CA ASP A 768 3.67 -29.42 11.51
C ASP A 768 3.31 -30.46 10.44
N ALA A 769 3.85 -31.67 10.60
CA ALA A 769 3.65 -32.77 9.67
C ALA A 769 2.20 -33.27 9.66
N GLU A 770 1.49 -33.21 10.81
CA GLU A 770 0.13 -33.72 10.93
C GLU A 770 -0.90 -32.78 10.26
N ALA A 771 -0.65 -31.47 10.32
CA ALA A 771 -1.45 -30.47 9.61
C ALA A 771 -1.35 -30.63 8.08
N PHE A 772 -0.17 -31.02 7.58
CA PHE A 772 0.09 -31.17 6.14
C PHE A 772 -0.40 -32.51 5.58
N GLU A 773 -0.30 -33.60 6.35
CA GLU A 773 -0.85 -34.91 5.94
C GLU A 773 -2.35 -34.82 5.63
N LYS A 774 -3.07 -33.97 6.38
CA LYS A 774 -4.49 -33.67 6.14
C LYS A 774 -4.75 -32.93 4.80
N MET A 775 -3.75 -32.25 4.24
CA MET A 775 -3.83 -31.54 2.95
C MET A 775 -3.38 -32.39 1.76
N GLN A 776 -2.82 -33.58 1.96
CA GLN A 776 -2.42 -34.50 0.88
C GLN A 776 -3.59 -35.36 0.36
N GLY A 777 -4.78 -35.22 0.96
CA GLY A 777 -5.95 -36.01 0.62
C GLY A 777 -6.65 -35.59 -0.68
N THR A 778 -7.46 -36.51 -1.19
CA THR A 778 -8.46 -36.26 -2.24
C THR A 778 -9.86 -36.01 -1.68
N ILE A 779 -9.94 -35.82 -0.36
CA ILE A 779 -11.20 -35.64 0.38
C ILE A 779 -11.11 -34.32 1.15
N SER A 780 -12.13 -33.49 1.02
CA SER A 780 -12.22 -32.21 1.71
C SER A 780 -12.47 -32.38 3.21
N PHE A 781 -12.20 -31.32 3.99
CA PHE A 781 -12.76 -31.22 5.33
C PHE A 781 -14.27 -31.00 5.24
N PRO A 782 -15.05 -31.45 6.24
CA PRO A 782 -16.47 -31.16 6.32
C PRO A 782 -16.75 -29.65 6.32
N PHE A 783 -17.74 -29.21 5.54
CA PHE A 783 -18.17 -27.81 5.49
C PHE A 783 -19.69 -27.70 5.50
N GLN A 784 -20.19 -26.56 5.98
CA GLN A 784 -21.62 -26.24 5.87
C GLN A 784 -21.89 -25.55 4.53
N PRO A 785 -22.97 -25.90 3.81
CA PRO A 785 -23.39 -25.15 2.63
C PRO A 785 -23.65 -23.69 2.99
N GLY A 786 -23.10 -22.76 2.21
CA GLY A 786 -23.40 -21.34 2.37
C GLY A 786 -24.72 -20.92 1.71
N GLU A 787 -24.89 -19.61 1.51
CA GLU A 787 -26.12 -18.98 1.05
C GLU A 787 -26.43 -19.35 -0.42
N HIS A 788 -25.40 -19.45 -1.26
CA HIS A 788 -25.54 -19.76 -2.68
C HIS A 788 -25.77 -21.25 -2.93
N LYS A 789 -25.46 -22.13 -1.97
CA LYS A 789 -25.66 -23.59 -2.04
C LYS A 789 -25.02 -24.21 -3.30
N ARG A 790 -23.92 -23.62 -3.74
CA ARG A 790 -23.11 -24.07 -4.87
C ARG A 790 -21.67 -24.17 -4.40
N ILE A 791 -20.98 -25.20 -4.85
CA ILE A 791 -19.53 -25.31 -4.66
C ILE A 791 -18.80 -25.19 -5.99
N ALA A 792 -17.54 -24.76 -5.94
CA ALA A 792 -16.65 -24.87 -7.09
C ALA A 792 -15.38 -25.62 -6.68
N VAL A 793 -14.98 -26.59 -7.50
CA VAL A 793 -13.77 -27.39 -7.33
C VAL A 793 -12.82 -27.06 -8.46
N LYS A 794 -11.66 -26.50 -8.13
CA LYS A 794 -10.59 -26.20 -9.10
C LYS A 794 -9.49 -27.24 -8.97
N VAL A 795 -9.01 -27.79 -10.08
CA VAL A 795 -7.89 -28.73 -10.13
C VAL A 795 -6.77 -28.15 -10.99
N ILE A 796 -5.52 -28.34 -10.51
CA ILE A 796 -4.29 -28.01 -11.22
C ILE A 796 -3.51 -29.30 -11.48
N ASP A 797 -3.11 -29.53 -12.74
CA ASP A 797 -2.25 -30.64 -13.10
C ASP A 797 -0.75 -30.34 -12.89
N PHE A 798 0.12 -31.34 -12.96
CA PHE A 798 1.59 -31.19 -12.84
C PHE A 798 2.23 -30.35 -13.95
N ARG A 799 1.45 -29.94 -14.96
CA ARG A 799 1.88 -29.09 -16.08
C ARG A 799 1.39 -27.65 -15.90
N GLY A 800 0.64 -27.35 -14.84
CA GLY A 800 0.12 -26.01 -14.52
C GLY A 800 -1.21 -25.65 -15.19
N ASN A 801 -1.90 -26.61 -15.80
CA ASN A 801 -3.22 -26.37 -16.40
C ASN A 801 -4.31 -26.33 -15.32
N GLU A 802 -5.25 -25.38 -15.43
CA GLU A 802 -6.35 -25.22 -14.49
C GLU A 802 -7.69 -25.63 -15.12
N VAL A 803 -8.49 -26.42 -14.39
CA VAL A 803 -9.88 -26.74 -14.72
C VAL A 803 -10.79 -26.59 -13.51
N VAL A 804 -12.04 -26.18 -13.71
CA VAL A 804 -13.01 -25.94 -12.63
C VAL A 804 -14.29 -26.73 -12.90
N ARG A 805 -14.87 -27.32 -11.85
CA ARG A 805 -16.22 -27.90 -11.86
C ARG A 805 -17.08 -27.24 -10.79
N VAL A 806 -18.25 -26.77 -11.20
CA VAL A 806 -19.26 -26.21 -10.28
C VAL A 806 -20.34 -27.26 -10.01
N VAL A 807 -20.72 -27.43 -8.75
CA VAL A 807 -21.75 -28.38 -8.33
C VAL A 807 -22.82 -27.67 -7.50
N ASN A 808 -24.09 -27.86 -7.87
CA ASN A 808 -25.22 -27.36 -7.11
C ASN A 808 -25.61 -28.39 -6.04
N LEU A 809 -25.67 -27.96 -4.78
CA LEU A 809 -25.96 -28.83 -3.63
C LEU A 809 -27.46 -29.16 -3.48
N GLN A 810 -28.35 -28.53 -4.27
CA GLN A 810 -29.80 -28.73 -4.20
C GLN A 810 -30.37 -29.69 -5.27
N GLN A 811 -29.61 -30.02 -6.33
CA GLN A 811 -30.07 -30.98 -7.32
C GLN A 811 -29.78 -32.41 -6.85
N LYS A 812 -30.85 -33.17 -6.56
CA LYS A 812 -30.75 -34.63 -6.51
C LYS A 812 -30.24 -35.11 -7.87
N GLU A 813 -29.11 -35.81 -7.90
CA GLU A 813 -28.69 -36.57 -9.07
C GLU A 813 -29.90 -37.39 -9.55
N ALA A 814 -30.33 -37.15 -10.79
CA ALA A 814 -31.23 -38.07 -11.47
C ALA A 814 -30.42 -39.37 -11.67
N THR A 815 -30.64 -40.34 -10.79
CA THR A 815 -30.26 -41.73 -11.01
C THR A 815 -30.83 -42.19 -12.34
N TYR A 816 -29.99 -42.21 -13.39
CA TYR A 816 -30.25 -42.98 -14.58
C TYR A 816 -30.07 -44.45 -14.22
N HIS A 817 -31.17 -45.14 -13.96
CA HIS A 817 -31.24 -46.59 -14.13
C HIS A 817 -31.51 -46.87 -15.60
N GLY A 818 -30.58 -47.56 -16.28
CA GLY A 818 -30.76 -48.08 -17.64
C GLY A 818 -29.55 -47.83 -18.52
#